data_AF-A0A0K8RNX5-F1
#
_entry.id   AF-A0A0K8RNX5-F1
#
_cell.length_a   1.000
_cell.length_b   1.000
_cell.length_c   1.000
_cell.angle_alpha   90.00
_cell.angle_beta   90.00
_cell.angle_gamma   90.00
#
_symmetry.space_group_name_H-M   'P 1'
#
loop_
_entity.id
_entity.type
_entity.pdbx_description
1 polymer ?
#
loop_
_entity_poly.entity_id
_entity_poly.type
_entity_poly.pdbx_seq_one_letter_code
_entity_poly.pdbx_strand_id
1 'polypeptide(L)'
;GSLEILSRRLSYSLVWFPGSADMITRMRCATFVLLVIPLHTNAVIDKFEGKCEKLFNPWLRARYMGLFWPSTSGPSVGESYILKYEYQEFFASQPAWLEEYFDHKRKRAKIKAVSLGVEFVDIYDFATQTVTSYKSRKPSTSGWDPQTQDECGIYNIKTFKSQYLHMGFPCVPKSSDTCGMPSAKQALRYGGSYQYSSRGSIMNPSTRNINSKLYTACIDDEFMNGTYESYYYWGGDDLSFPFPSGGKEMPVRIEQHGKYWNYTTEDEFRIVKNIPWYQKDPEFSDDMFQIPHSMYCKSYTKLHEIPAMPRSFSFSQEELGFNLNSTGFLAGGFSPLSFKQIWYSDNLTYARVDMNPSQEDKGGPILKNVSGIYGHVSIVLDFPYDLAFLAHSANDECHILPIDKDFFLCTGEGNKCEQIGREKLFGMTGNLSYKGKYKESGFEGETWSRLQVDEKNPKMKLRHEVSFQAATPQAESNSARKEFIPIQQADYREEISGRKDKQEFKQQVRITNYYEFNRTQPELDVYVKHPCLQRFKSKLYTLEFDGPGLAETNKARFLPQLWRAIKNVCKPETMLRFELLDLRSPVWISEKVVYLRILDPFKENDTKTDIFFLKIKEHVDAETFAVCFKGFTKVLEEKRDAVDSNEVYVG
;
A
#
# COMPACT_ATOMS: atom_id res chain seq x y z
N GLY A 1 55.80 41.77 -50.46
CA GLY A 1 56.64 42.96 -50.66
C GLY A 1 55.76 44.19 -50.61
N SER A 2 56.17 45.16 -49.79
CA SER A 2 56.08 46.61 -50.02
C SER A 2 54.67 47.23 -50.19
N LEU A 3 54.19 48.00 -49.22
CA LEU A 3 54.32 49.48 -49.12
C LEU A 3 53.67 50.22 -50.30
N GLU A 4 52.57 50.95 -50.06
CA GLU A 4 52.51 52.44 -50.01
C GLU A 4 52.30 53.08 -51.39
N ILE A 5 51.65 54.23 -51.65
CA ILE A 5 50.73 55.17 -50.97
C ILE A 5 50.56 56.34 -52.01
N LEU A 6 49.43 57.09 -51.96
CA LEU A 6 49.20 58.47 -52.50
C LEU A 6 49.30 58.71 -54.04
N SER A 7 48.66 59.70 -54.69
CA SER A 7 47.55 60.63 -54.44
C SER A 7 47.39 61.61 -55.65
N ARG A 8 46.30 62.40 -55.65
CA ARG A 8 46.11 63.75 -56.27
C ARG A 8 45.92 63.77 -57.80
N ARG A 9 45.10 64.63 -58.43
CA ARG A 9 44.60 66.01 -58.20
C ARG A 9 43.38 66.25 -59.13
N LEU A 10 42.25 66.82 -58.65
CA LEU A 10 41.72 68.19 -58.90
C LEU A 10 41.47 68.63 -60.36
N SER A 11 40.24 69.06 -60.66
CA SER A 11 39.90 70.27 -61.45
C SER A 11 38.39 70.59 -61.38
N TYR A 12 38.06 71.80 -60.95
CA TYR A 12 36.74 72.46 -61.01
C TYR A 12 36.74 73.48 -62.16
N SER A 13 35.58 73.77 -62.77
CA SER A 13 35.21 75.10 -63.30
C SER A 13 33.69 75.21 -63.55
N LEU A 14 33.11 76.29 -63.02
CA LEU A 14 31.72 76.79 -63.18
C LEU A 14 31.53 77.39 -64.62
N VAL A 15 30.31 77.63 -65.17
CA VAL A 15 29.39 78.77 -64.87
C VAL A 15 28.10 78.67 -65.73
N TRP A 16 26.93 78.73 -65.04
CA TRP A 16 25.62 79.43 -65.26
C TRP A 16 24.52 79.08 -66.34
N PHE A 17 23.39 78.56 -65.81
CA PHE A 17 21.92 78.89 -65.84
C PHE A 17 21.23 79.73 -66.96
N PRO A 18 19.95 79.47 -67.32
CA PRO A 18 18.70 79.70 -66.52
C PRO A 18 17.72 78.49 -66.49
N GLY A 19 16.83 78.22 -65.52
CA GLY A 19 15.71 79.00 -64.94
C GLY A 19 14.38 78.50 -65.56
N SER A 20 13.30 78.10 -64.90
CA SER A 20 12.90 77.95 -63.48
C SER A 20 11.52 77.26 -63.45
N ALA A 21 11.34 76.16 -62.70
CA ALA A 21 10.04 75.71 -62.13
C ALA A 21 10.25 74.59 -61.08
N ASP A 22 9.66 74.84 -59.91
CA ASP A 22 9.20 73.92 -58.84
C ASP A 22 10.16 73.07 -57.98
N MET A 23 9.65 72.89 -56.76
CA MET A 23 10.03 71.99 -55.66
C MET A 23 11.08 72.43 -54.62
N ILE A 24 10.54 72.53 -53.39
CA ILE A 24 11.10 72.04 -52.12
C ILE A 24 12.43 72.68 -51.67
N THR A 25 12.30 73.74 -50.87
CA THR A 25 13.42 74.30 -50.13
C THR A 25 13.63 73.59 -48.80
N ARG A 26 14.75 72.86 -48.76
CA ARG A 26 15.50 72.35 -47.61
C ARG A 26 15.90 73.43 -46.60
N MET A 27 16.16 72.99 -45.37
CA MET A 27 17.41 73.29 -44.65
C MET A 27 17.54 72.25 -43.50
N ARG A 28 18.60 71.45 -43.29
CA ARG A 28 20.00 71.45 -43.74
C ARG A 28 20.55 70.00 -43.72
N CYS A 29 21.50 69.71 -44.62
CA CYS A 29 22.36 68.53 -44.55
C CYS A 29 23.65 68.84 -43.76
N ALA A 30 24.10 67.84 -42.98
CA ALA A 30 25.46 67.28 -42.80
C ALA A 30 26.62 68.24 -42.41
N THR A 31 27.65 67.85 -41.63
CA THR A 31 28.47 66.64 -41.82
C THR A 31 29.43 66.40 -40.62
N PHE A 32 29.52 65.14 -40.18
CA PHE A 32 30.65 64.31 -39.67
C PHE A 32 31.72 64.84 -38.69
N VAL A 33 32.10 64.00 -37.70
CA VAL A 33 33.35 63.18 -37.68
C VAL A 33 33.26 62.03 -36.64
N LEU A 34 33.51 60.81 -37.13
CA LEU A 34 34.05 59.55 -36.54
C LEU A 34 34.05 59.31 -35.02
N LEU A 35 33.53 58.15 -34.62
CA LEU A 35 34.24 57.21 -33.73
C LEU A 35 33.70 55.78 -33.90
N VAL A 36 34.60 54.89 -34.31
CA VAL A 36 34.52 53.44 -34.21
C VAL A 36 34.26 53.08 -32.74
N ILE A 37 33.23 52.27 -32.46
CA ILE A 37 33.02 51.67 -31.13
C ILE A 37 32.81 50.16 -31.30
N PRO A 38 33.47 49.32 -30.46
CA PRO A 38 33.51 47.88 -30.64
C PRO A 38 32.17 47.22 -30.29
N LEU A 39 31.97 46.04 -30.88
CA LEU A 39 31.12 45.00 -30.32
C LEU A 39 31.50 44.75 -28.85
N HIS A 40 30.75 45.34 -27.92
CA HIS A 40 30.62 44.81 -26.57
C HIS A 40 29.15 44.84 -26.14
N THR A 41 28.69 43.64 -25.84
CA THR A 41 27.51 43.26 -25.08
C THR A 41 27.27 44.19 -23.88
N ASN A 42 26.19 44.97 -23.92
CA ASN A 42 25.67 45.61 -22.72
C ASN A 42 24.78 44.61 -21.97
N ALA A 43 25.33 44.08 -20.89
CA ALA A 43 24.55 43.71 -19.72
C ALA A 43 24.25 45.00 -18.94
N VAL A 44 22.97 45.31 -18.75
CA VAL A 44 22.48 46.04 -17.58
C VAL A 44 21.09 45.46 -17.26
N ILE A 45 21.01 44.76 -16.15
CA ILE A 45 19.77 44.47 -15.44
C ILE A 45 19.62 45.60 -14.42
N ASP A 46 18.45 46.25 -14.37
CA ASP A 46 17.69 46.45 -13.12
C ASP A 46 16.53 47.43 -13.34
N LYS A 47 15.32 46.87 -13.34
CA LYS A 47 14.13 47.30 -12.58
C LYS A 47 13.00 46.31 -12.85
N PHE A 48 12.85 45.35 -11.95
CA PHE A 48 11.71 44.43 -11.92
C PHE A 48 10.53 45.10 -11.20
N GLU A 49 9.68 45.78 -11.99
CA GLU A 49 8.26 46.04 -11.70
C GLU A 49 7.46 45.95 -13.01
N GLY A 50 7.66 44.89 -13.80
CA GLY A 50 7.02 44.73 -15.10
C GLY A 50 7.13 43.31 -15.66
N LYS A 51 6.03 42.57 -15.60
CA LYS A 51 5.86 41.21 -16.14
C LYS A 51 6.20 41.17 -17.64
N CYS A 52 7.21 40.42 -18.07
CA CYS A 52 7.34 39.91 -19.44
C CYS A 52 7.46 40.94 -20.60
N GLU A 53 8.07 42.11 -20.39
CA GLU A 53 7.98 43.27 -21.29
C GLU A 53 8.49 43.10 -22.74
N LYS A 54 9.19 42.01 -23.10
CA LYS A 54 9.71 41.80 -24.46
C LYS A 54 8.79 41.05 -25.42
N LEU A 55 7.69 40.45 -24.95
CA LEU A 55 6.67 39.86 -25.83
C LEU A 55 5.70 40.90 -26.42
N PHE A 56 5.72 42.13 -25.91
CA PHE A 56 4.91 43.25 -26.41
C PHE A 56 5.77 44.49 -26.64
N ASN A 57 5.98 44.87 -27.90
CA ASN A 57 6.58 46.15 -28.25
C ASN A 57 5.52 47.26 -28.08
N PRO A 58 5.66 48.25 -27.17
CA PRO A 58 4.59 49.21 -26.87
C PRO A 58 4.32 50.24 -27.98
N TRP A 59 5.28 50.43 -28.89
CA TRP A 59 5.24 51.55 -29.85
C TRP A 59 4.40 51.32 -31.12
N LEU A 60 3.80 50.14 -31.31
CA LEU A 60 2.96 49.84 -32.47
C LEU A 60 1.45 49.72 -32.14
N ARG A 61 1.04 50.00 -30.89
CA ARG A 61 -0.29 49.60 -30.39
C ARG A 61 -1.48 50.53 -30.69
N ALA A 62 -1.31 51.68 -31.35
CA ALA A 62 -2.42 52.63 -31.49
C ALA A 62 -3.20 52.60 -32.82
N ARG A 63 -2.82 51.80 -33.83
CA ARG A 63 -3.53 51.84 -35.14
C ARG A 63 -4.02 50.52 -35.75
N TYR A 64 -3.78 49.36 -35.13
CA TYR A 64 -4.23 48.07 -35.68
C TYR A 64 -4.83 47.11 -34.62
N MET A 65 -5.36 47.65 -33.53
CA MET A 65 -6.04 46.92 -32.44
C MET A 65 -7.47 46.50 -32.86
N GLY A 66 -7.57 45.71 -33.93
CA GLY A 66 -8.84 45.12 -34.38
C GLY A 66 -8.75 43.67 -34.86
N LEU A 67 -7.55 43.12 -35.14
CA LEU A 67 -7.45 41.84 -35.85
C LEU A 67 -6.43 40.79 -35.36
N PHE A 68 -5.59 41.06 -34.35
CA PHE A 68 -4.57 40.08 -33.90
C PHE A 68 -4.50 39.98 -32.39
N TRP A 69 -5.35 39.15 -31.80
CA TRP A 69 -5.07 38.59 -30.47
C TRP A 69 -3.97 37.52 -30.62
N PRO A 70 -2.92 37.50 -29.77
CA PRO A 70 -2.00 36.38 -29.70
C PRO A 70 -2.82 35.11 -29.42
N SER A 71 -2.62 34.08 -30.22
CA SER A 71 -3.33 32.81 -30.05
C SER A 71 -3.09 32.24 -28.65
N THR A 72 -4.17 31.98 -27.91
CA THR A 72 -4.16 31.24 -26.65
C THR A 72 -4.10 29.72 -26.86
N SER A 73 -4.11 29.25 -28.11
CA SER A 73 -4.19 27.82 -28.44
C SER A 73 -2.80 27.22 -28.66
N GLY A 74 -2.07 26.96 -27.58
CA GLY A 74 -0.96 26.01 -27.60
C GLY A 74 -1.46 24.55 -27.68
N PRO A 75 -0.61 23.57 -28.06
CA PRO A 75 -0.91 22.15 -28.00
C PRO A 75 -1.62 21.71 -26.72
N SER A 76 -2.55 20.77 -26.87
CA SER A 76 -3.34 20.26 -25.75
C SER A 76 -2.49 19.35 -24.87
N VAL A 77 -2.33 19.70 -23.58
CA VAL A 77 -1.59 18.92 -22.58
C VAL A 77 -2.37 17.79 -21.88
N GLY A 78 -3.68 17.66 -22.16
CA GLY A 78 -4.54 16.72 -21.43
C GLY A 78 -4.98 17.23 -20.06
N GLU A 79 -5.81 16.46 -19.38
CA GLU A 79 -6.13 16.66 -17.96
C GLU A 79 -5.10 15.96 -17.07
N SER A 80 -4.59 14.82 -17.56
CA SER A 80 -3.61 13.97 -16.90
C SER A 80 -2.40 13.72 -17.82
N TYR A 81 -1.23 13.44 -17.24
CA TYR A 81 -0.05 13.12 -18.04
C TYR A 81 1.00 12.28 -17.30
N ILE A 82 1.82 11.58 -18.08
CA ILE A 82 3.13 11.06 -17.65
C ILE A 82 4.19 11.83 -18.40
N LEU A 83 5.18 12.37 -17.71
CA LEU A 83 6.31 13.08 -18.31
C LEU A 83 7.61 12.51 -17.75
N LYS A 84 8.51 12.03 -18.61
CA LYS A 84 9.84 11.59 -18.20
C LYS A 84 10.89 12.38 -18.95
N TYR A 85 11.88 12.89 -18.22
CA TYR A 85 12.87 13.80 -18.77
C TYR A 85 14.21 13.76 -18.06
N GLU A 86 15.25 14.05 -18.83
CA GLU A 86 16.54 14.43 -18.29
C GLU A 86 16.45 15.91 -17.86
N TYR A 87 16.71 16.16 -16.59
CA TYR A 87 16.77 17.47 -15.97
C TYR A 87 18.21 17.91 -15.84
N GLN A 88 18.51 19.12 -16.33
CA GLN A 88 19.79 19.76 -16.13
C GLN A 88 19.57 21.18 -15.60
N GLU A 89 20.11 21.44 -14.42
CA GLU A 89 20.21 22.77 -13.85
C GLU A 89 21.65 23.25 -13.92
N PHE A 90 21.88 24.33 -14.65
CA PHE A 90 23.24 24.74 -15.05
C PHE A 90 24.11 25.14 -13.85
N PHE A 91 23.51 25.59 -12.76
CA PHE A 91 24.25 26.00 -11.56
C PHE A 91 24.45 24.86 -10.56
N ALA A 92 23.54 23.87 -10.53
CA ALA A 92 23.62 22.70 -9.65
C ALA A 92 24.56 21.58 -10.18
N SER A 93 25.04 21.69 -11.43
CA SER A 93 26.10 20.88 -12.05
C SER A 93 25.88 19.35 -12.12
N GLN A 94 24.72 18.82 -11.71
CA GLN A 94 24.41 17.39 -11.79
C GLN A 94 23.12 17.14 -12.57
N PRO A 95 23.18 16.39 -13.70
CA PRO A 95 21.97 15.97 -14.40
C PRO A 95 21.22 14.92 -13.57
N ALA A 96 19.90 14.95 -13.64
CA ALA A 96 19.02 13.98 -12.99
C ALA A 96 17.98 13.44 -13.97
N TRP A 97 17.55 12.20 -13.78
CA TRP A 97 16.41 11.64 -14.50
C TRP A 97 15.14 11.86 -13.69
N LEU A 98 14.12 12.50 -14.26
CA LEU A 98 12.86 12.79 -13.58
C LEU A 98 11.69 12.11 -14.28
N GLU A 99 10.72 11.72 -13.46
CA GLU A 99 9.43 11.17 -13.87
C GLU A 99 8.32 11.88 -13.08
N GLU A 100 7.42 12.53 -13.79
CA GLU A 100 6.19 13.10 -13.26
C GLU A 100 5.00 12.24 -13.69
N TYR A 101 4.16 11.86 -12.73
CA TYR A 101 2.92 11.15 -12.93
C TYR A 101 1.80 12.04 -12.39
N PHE A 102 0.93 12.55 -13.26
CA PHE A 102 -0.09 13.52 -12.90
C PHE A 102 -1.48 12.96 -13.22
N ASP A 103 -2.19 12.49 -12.20
CA ASP A 103 -3.51 11.87 -12.30
C ASP A 103 -4.57 12.81 -11.72
N HIS A 104 -5.04 13.72 -12.59
CA HIS A 104 -6.03 14.72 -12.20
C HIS A 104 -7.38 14.07 -11.84
N LYS A 105 -7.75 12.99 -12.53
CA LYS A 105 -9.01 12.27 -12.35
C LYS A 105 -9.14 11.69 -10.94
N ARG A 106 -8.05 11.11 -10.39
CA ARG A 106 -8.01 10.57 -9.02
C ARG A 106 -7.38 11.53 -8.01
N LYS A 107 -7.14 12.79 -8.39
CA LYS A 107 -6.61 13.86 -7.52
C LYS A 107 -5.27 13.51 -6.84
N ARG A 108 -4.32 12.98 -7.61
CA ARG A 108 -3.01 12.56 -7.09
C ARG A 108 -1.89 12.81 -8.09
N ALA A 109 -0.68 12.99 -7.59
CA ALA A 109 0.49 13.20 -8.43
C ALA A 109 1.74 12.60 -7.79
N LYS A 110 2.76 12.29 -8.60
CA LYS A 110 4.03 11.77 -8.11
C LYS A 110 5.17 12.38 -8.91
N ILE A 111 6.20 12.83 -8.19
CA ILE A 111 7.48 13.23 -8.77
C ILE A 111 8.52 12.26 -8.27
N LYS A 112 9.30 11.72 -9.20
CA LYS A 112 10.42 10.84 -8.93
C LYS A 112 11.65 11.41 -9.62
N ALA A 113 12.73 11.61 -8.88
CA ALA A 113 14.02 11.99 -9.43
C ALA A 113 15.07 10.92 -9.12
N VAL A 114 15.95 10.64 -10.07
CA VAL A 114 17.09 9.75 -9.90
C VAL A 114 18.36 10.52 -10.25
N SER A 115 19.24 10.69 -9.26
CA SER A 115 20.55 11.32 -9.43
C SER A 115 21.62 10.50 -8.71
N LEU A 116 22.74 10.24 -9.38
CA LEU A 116 23.87 9.46 -8.83
C LEU A 116 23.48 8.11 -8.20
N GLY A 117 22.48 7.44 -8.78
CA GLY A 117 21.97 6.17 -8.24
C GLY A 117 21.11 6.32 -6.98
N VAL A 118 20.69 7.53 -6.62
CA VAL A 118 19.73 7.79 -5.54
C VAL A 118 18.41 8.27 -6.15
N GLU A 119 17.33 7.62 -5.76
CA GLU A 119 15.95 7.93 -6.09
C GLU A 119 15.32 8.76 -4.96
N PHE A 120 14.69 9.87 -5.31
CA PHE A 120 13.90 10.72 -4.43
C PHE A 120 12.47 10.76 -4.97
N VAL A 121 11.47 10.54 -4.12
CA VAL A 121 10.08 10.44 -4.56
C VAL A 121 9.19 11.23 -3.62
N ASP A 122 8.35 12.07 -4.20
CA ASP A 122 7.25 12.76 -3.54
C ASP A 122 5.92 12.33 -4.18
N ILE A 123 5.02 11.76 -3.39
CA ILE A 123 3.69 11.32 -3.80
C ILE A 123 2.66 12.23 -3.14
N TYR A 124 1.97 13.02 -3.93
CA TYR A 124 0.94 13.97 -3.53
C TYR A 124 -0.43 13.31 -3.65
N ASP A 125 -1.17 13.24 -2.55
CA ASP A 125 -2.57 12.86 -2.53
C ASP A 125 -3.42 14.05 -2.08
N PHE A 126 -4.04 14.70 -3.06
CA PHE A 126 -4.88 15.88 -2.81
C PHE A 126 -6.24 15.49 -2.22
N ALA A 127 -6.67 14.23 -2.33
CA ALA A 127 -7.90 13.78 -1.69
C ALA A 127 -7.69 13.63 -0.18
N THR A 128 -6.56 13.05 0.25
CA THR A 128 -6.23 12.88 1.68
C THR A 128 -5.42 14.03 2.27
N GLN A 129 -5.05 15.04 1.47
CA GLN A 129 -4.29 16.22 1.88
C GLN A 129 -2.87 15.87 2.41
N THR A 130 -2.24 14.89 1.79
CA THR A 130 -0.92 14.39 2.21
C THR A 130 0.13 14.38 1.11
N VAL A 131 1.38 14.41 1.55
CA VAL A 131 2.53 14.09 0.71
C VAL A 131 3.36 13.03 1.41
N THR A 132 3.58 11.92 0.72
CA THR A 132 4.56 10.93 1.13
C THR A 132 5.87 11.22 0.42
N SER A 133 6.93 11.48 1.18
CA SER A 133 8.26 11.75 0.65
C SER A 133 9.23 10.67 1.13
N TYR A 134 10.06 10.15 0.23
CA TYR A 134 11.09 9.17 0.57
C TYR A 134 12.30 9.24 -0.35
N LYS A 135 13.41 8.72 0.15
CA LYS A 135 14.66 8.51 -0.58
C LYS A 135 15.00 7.02 -0.59
N SER A 136 15.53 6.55 -1.71
CA SER A 136 15.92 5.16 -1.91
C SER A 136 17.14 5.08 -2.81
N ARG A 137 18.11 4.21 -2.54
CA ARG A 137 19.24 4.00 -3.48
C ARG A 137 18.87 2.93 -4.52
N LYS A 138 19.19 3.18 -5.80
CA LYS A 138 19.07 2.26 -6.93
C LYS A 138 20.45 1.83 -7.45
N PRO A 139 20.54 0.63 -8.04
CA PRO A 139 19.49 -0.39 -8.08
C PRO A 139 19.20 -0.96 -6.70
N SER A 140 18.04 -1.60 -6.52
CA SER A 140 17.82 -2.53 -5.42
C SER A 140 18.91 -3.63 -5.34
N THR A 141 19.80 -3.71 -6.34
CA THR A 141 20.96 -4.59 -6.42
C THR A 141 22.29 -3.98 -5.93
N SER A 142 22.35 -2.72 -5.48
CA SER A 142 23.61 -2.08 -5.02
C SER A 142 23.78 -1.95 -3.51
N GLY A 143 23.05 -2.75 -2.73
CA GLY A 143 23.12 -2.70 -1.27
C GLY A 143 22.15 -1.68 -0.69
N TRP A 144 21.35 -2.18 0.22
CA TRP A 144 20.48 -1.45 1.13
C TRP A 144 21.30 -0.43 1.94
N ASP A 145 20.86 0.84 1.96
CA ASP A 145 21.44 1.86 2.83
C ASP A 145 20.50 2.08 4.03
N PRO A 146 20.86 1.62 5.25
CA PRO A 146 20.06 1.79 6.46
C PRO A 146 19.72 3.25 6.76
N GLN A 147 20.50 4.22 6.26
CA GLN A 147 20.27 5.65 6.47
C GLN A 147 19.18 6.20 5.55
N THR A 148 19.05 5.67 4.32
CA THR A 148 18.06 6.16 3.35
C THR A 148 16.61 5.85 3.75
N GLN A 149 16.38 4.77 4.49
CA GLN A 149 15.03 4.37 4.91
C GLN A 149 14.52 5.11 6.15
N ASP A 150 15.38 5.81 6.90
CA ASP A 150 14.95 6.64 8.04
C ASP A 150 14.35 7.99 7.57
N GLU A 151 14.45 8.31 6.27
CA GLU A 151 13.97 9.57 5.68
C GLU A 151 12.56 9.49 5.06
N CYS A 152 11.84 8.36 5.17
CA CYS A 152 10.45 8.30 4.69
C CYS A 152 9.46 8.92 5.68
N GLY A 153 8.66 9.88 5.23
CA GLY A 153 7.62 10.52 6.04
C GLY A 153 6.36 10.86 5.25
N ILE A 154 5.23 10.84 5.97
CA ILE A 154 3.93 11.31 5.46
C ILE A 154 3.61 12.65 6.13
N TYR A 155 3.48 13.68 5.31
CA TYR A 155 3.36 15.08 5.72
C TYR A 155 2.04 15.70 5.25
N ASN A 156 1.62 16.79 5.88
CA ASN A 156 0.51 17.60 5.38
C ASN A 156 0.95 18.34 4.10
N ILE A 157 0.17 18.22 3.03
CA ILE A 157 0.49 18.78 1.70
C ILE A 157 0.69 20.31 1.71
N LYS A 158 -0.01 21.04 2.58
CA LYS A 158 0.05 22.51 2.62
C LYS A 158 1.35 23.04 3.20
N THR A 159 1.92 22.31 4.17
CA THR A 159 3.17 22.68 4.85
C THR A 159 4.39 21.97 4.28
N PHE A 160 4.18 20.98 3.41
CA PHE A 160 5.27 20.18 2.87
C PHE A 160 6.18 21.03 1.98
N LYS A 161 7.46 20.97 2.27
CA LYS A 161 8.53 21.43 1.40
C LYS A 161 9.44 20.25 1.16
N SER A 162 9.60 19.87 -0.10
CA SER A 162 10.50 18.78 -0.45
C SER A 162 11.92 19.13 -0.01
N GLN A 163 12.58 18.18 0.65
CA GLN A 163 13.96 18.35 1.10
C GLN A 163 14.97 18.11 -0.03
N TYR A 164 14.55 17.40 -1.07
CA TYR A 164 15.43 16.90 -2.13
C TYR A 164 15.05 17.42 -3.52
N LEU A 165 13.79 17.79 -3.72
CA LEU A 165 13.30 18.26 -5.01
C LEU A 165 12.98 19.75 -4.91
N HIS A 166 13.62 20.56 -5.75
CA HIS A 166 13.22 21.97 -5.93
C HIS A 166 11.91 22.12 -6.72
N MET A 167 11.24 21.02 -7.04
CA MET A 167 10.03 20.94 -7.85
C MET A 167 8.90 20.30 -7.05
N GLY A 168 7.68 20.81 -7.20
CA GLY A 168 6.49 20.30 -6.53
C GLY A 168 5.21 20.76 -7.22
N PHE A 169 4.08 20.21 -6.78
CA PHE A 169 2.76 20.61 -7.29
C PHE A 169 2.13 21.65 -6.35
N PRO A 170 1.88 22.89 -6.80
CA PRO A 170 1.34 23.93 -5.92
C PRO A 170 -0.14 23.71 -5.61
N CYS A 171 -0.57 24.15 -4.42
CA CYS A 171 -1.98 24.17 -4.03
C CYS A 171 -2.76 25.25 -4.77
N VAL A 172 -3.96 24.91 -5.26
CA VAL A 172 -4.86 25.84 -5.94
C VAL A 172 -6.27 25.77 -5.32
N PRO A 173 -6.84 26.87 -4.76
CA PRO A 173 -6.21 28.16 -4.50
C PRO A 173 -5.31 28.11 -3.25
N LYS A 174 -4.26 28.93 -3.24
CA LYS A 174 -3.24 28.98 -2.17
C LYS A 174 -3.80 29.37 -0.79
N SER A 175 -4.87 30.17 -0.76
CA SER A 175 -5.51 30.69 0.45
C SER A 175 -6.53 29.75 1.09
N SER A 176 -6.80 28.59 0.50
CA SER A 176 -7.77 27.62 1.05
C SER A 176 -7.20 26.86 2.24
N ASP A 177 -8.07 26.42 3.14
CA ASP A 177 -7.73 25.48 4.23
C ASP A 177 -7.30 24.12 3.68
N THR A 178 -7.83 23.76 2.51
CA THR A 178 -7.47 22.55 1.76
C THR A 178 -6.69 22.89 0.48
N CYS A 179 -5.70 22.08 0.17
CA CYS A 179 -4.91 22.14 -1.05
C CYS A 179 -5.68 21.49 -2.21
N GLY A 180 -6.21 22.28 -3.13
CA GLY A 180 -6.76 21.76 -4.38
C GLY A 180 -5.66 21.42 -5.38
N MET A 181 -5.88 20.37 -6.18
CA MET A 181 -4.94 19.94 -7.21
C MET A 181 -4.89 20.97 -8.36
N PRO A 182 -3.70 21.34 -8.86
CA PRO A 182 -3.60 22.20 -10.03
C PRO A 182 -4.16 21.50 -11.28
N SER A 183 -4.40 22.27 -12.35
CA SER A 183 -4.62 21.70 -13.69
C SER A 183 -3.28 21.27 -14.32
N ALA A 184 -3.31 20.34 -15.29
CA ALA A 184 -2.08 19.94 -16.02
C ALA A 184 -1.35 21.12 -16.67
N LYS A 185 -2.10 22.12 -17.15
CA LYS A 185 -1.55 23.38 -17.69
C LYS A 185 -0.76 24.16 -16.64
N GLN A 186 -1.33 24.28 -15.43
CA GLN A 186 -0.63 24.92 -14.31
C GLN A 186 0.58 24.08 -13.88
N ALA A 187 0.46 22.76 -13.76
CA ALA A 187 1.57 21.87 -13.38
C ALA A 187 2.76 21.97 -14.36
N LEU A 188 2.51 21.92 -15.67
CA LEU A 188 3.55 22.06 -16.72
C LEU A 188 3.99 23.51 -16.96
N ARG A 189 3.34 24.48 -16.31
CA ARG A 189 3.49 25.93 -16.57
C ARG A 189 3.26 26.27 -18.05
N TYR A 190 2.36 25.54 -18.69
CA TYR A 190 2.08 25.58 -20.13
C TYR A 190 0.59 25.75 -20.45
N GLY A 191 0.24 26.77 -21.24
CA GLY A 191 -1.13 27.10 -21.66
C GLY A 191 -2.00 27.72 -20.55
N GLY A 192 -3.22 28.16 -20.89
CA GLY A 192 -4.18 28.69 -19.91
C GLY A 192 -4.01 30.18 -19.60
N SER A 193 -3.82 30.54 -18.34
CA SER A 193 -3.68 31.94 -17.85
C SER A 193 -2.36 32.61 -18.21
N TYR A 194 -1.36 31.84 -18.66
CA TYR A 194 -0.06 32.36 -19.08
C TYR A 194 -0.13 32.84 -20.54
N GLN A 195 0.56 33.94 -20.85
CA GLN A 195 0.62 34.49 -22.20
C GLN A 195 1.73 33.78 -23.00
N TYR A 196 1.42 33.33 -24.21
CA TYR A 196 2.38 32.67 -25.10
C TYR A 196 2.42 33.33 -26.48
N SER A 197 3.58 33.23 -27.13
CA SER A 197 3.71 33.48 -28.57
C SER A 197 4.34 32.27 -29.26
N SER A 198 3.80 31.89 -30.41
CA SER A 198 4.44 30.91 -31.30
C SER A 198 5.48 31.61 -32.19
N ARG A 199 6.70 31.08 -32.26
CA ARG A 199 7.81 31.69 -33.03
C ARG A 199 8.16 30.95 -34.34
N GLY A 200 7.33 29.98 -34.74
CA GLY A 200 7.52 29.15 -35.94
C GLY A 200 8.14 27.77 -35.63
N SER A 201 8.46 27.01 -36.68
CA SER A 201 9.09 25.69 -36.58
C SER A 201 10.61 25.77 -36.52
N ILE A 202 11.22 25.00 -35.63
CA ILE A 202 12.66 24.94 -35.36
C ILE A 202 13.10 23.48 -35.39
N MET A 203 14.22 23.22 -36.06
CA MET A 203 14.88 21.92 -36.10
C MET A 203 16.37 22.13 -35.82
N ASN A 204 16.88 21.60 -34.70
CA ASN A 204 18.29 21.73 -34.35
C ASN A 204 18.77 20.52 -33.51
N PRO A 205 20.09 20.38 -33.29
CA PRO A 205 20.62 19.28 -32.47
C PRO A 205 20.05 19.26 -31.04
N SER A 206 19.73 20.43 -30.48
CA SER A 206 19.14 20.54 -29.13
C SER A 206 17.74 19.94 -29.03
N THR A 207 16.97 19.88 -30.13
CA THR A 207 15.69 19.15 -30.23
C THR A 207 15.85 17.73 -30.79
N ARG A 208 17.08 17.18 -30.82
CA ARG A 208 17.42 15.90 -31.45
C ARG A 208 17.06 15.86 -32.95
N ASN A 209 17.12 17.01 -33.61
CA ASN A 209 16.69 17.22 -34.99
C ASN A 209 15.21 16.88 -35.26
N ILE A 210 14.36 16.90 -34.22
CA ILE A 210 12.92 16.78 -34.36
C ILE A 210 12.36 18.16 -34.74
N ASN A 211 11.62 18.23 -35.85
CA ASN A 211 10.94 19.44 -36.28
C ASN A 211 9.90 19.85 -35.23
N SER A 212 10.11 21.00 -34.59
CA SER A 212 9.37 21.41 -33.39
C SER A 212 8.83 22.83 -33.52
N LYS A 213 7.56 23.06 -33.18
CA LYS A 213 7.00 24.40 -33.01
C LYS A 213 7.49 24.99 -31.70
N LEU A 214 8.09 26.19 -31.74
CA LEU A 214 8.55 26.89 -30.55
C LEU A 214 7.44 27.78 -29.98
N TYR A 215 7.14 27.60 -28.70
CA TYR A 215 6.29 28.47 -27.91
C TYR A 215 7.11 29.15 -26.82
N THR A 216 7.07 30.48 -26.77
CA THR A 216 7.70 31.27 -25.72
C THR A 216 6.64 31.77 -24.76
N ALA A 217 6.92 31.66 -23.47
CA ALA A 217 6.07 32.07 -22.36
C ALA A 217 6.87 32.93 -21.40
N CYS A 218 6.16 33.74 -20.65
CA CYS A 218 6.70 34.32 -19.43
C CYS A 218 5.76 33.98 -18.27
N ILE A 219 6.35 33.36 -17.25
CA ILE A 219 5.68 32.68 -16.16
C ILE A 219 5.91 33.48 -14.90
N ASP A 220 4.82 33.88 -14.26
CA ASP A 220 4.80 34.37 -12.89
C ASP A 220 4.50 33.17 -11.99
N ASP A 221 5.51 32.69 -11.25
CA ASP A 221 5.44 31.45 -10.47
C ASP A 221 5.48 31.74 -8.97
N GLU A 222 4.30 31.72 -8.37
CA GLU A 222 4.14 31.93 -6.92
C GLU A 222 4.78 30.84 -6.05
N PHE A 223 5.07 29.65 -6.61
CA PHE A 223 5.69 28.54 -5.86
C PHE A 223 7.19 28.76 -5.70
N MET A 224 7.86 29.10 -6.80
CA MET A 224 9.27 29.47 -6.79
C MET A 224 9.47 30.90 -6.25
N ASN A 225 8.40 31.70 -6.13
CA ASN A 225 8.47 33.12 -5.84
C ASN A 225 9.41 33.84 -6.84
N GLY A 226 9.12 33.64 -8.12
CA GLY A 226 9.97 34.10 -9.20
C GLY A 226 9.21 34.31 -10.51
N THR A 227 9.77 35.14 -11.37
CA THR A 227 9.29 35.34 -12.74
C THR A 227 10.37 34.87 -13.71
N TYR A 228 9.99 34.06 -14.71
CA TYR A 228 10.94 33.49 -15.65
C TYR A 228 10.36 33.31 -17.06
N GLU A 229 11.25 33.32 -18.04
CA GLU A 229 10.92 33.00 -19.42
C GLU A 229 11.01 31.48 -19.62
N SER A 230 10.04 30.92 -20.35
CA SER A 230 10.02 29.49 -20.71
C SER A 230 9.88 29.31 -22.22
N TYR A 231 10.66 28.39 -22.77
CA TYR A 231 10.67 28.00 -24.17
C TYR A 231 10.26 26.54 -24.29
N TYR A 232 9.12 26.28 -24.93
CA TYR A 232 8.57 24.95 -25.14
C TYR A 232 8.71 24.55 -26.60
N TYR A 233 9.45 23.48 -26.87
CA TYR A 233 9.66 22.93 -28.20
C TYR A 233 8.73 21.72 -28.38
N TRP A 234 7.70 21.88 -29.20
CA TRP A 234 6.68 20.85 -29.44
C TRP A 234 6.85 20.18 -30.80
N GLY A 235 7.21 18.90 -30.82
CA GLY A 235 7.36 18.11 -32.04
C GLY A 235 6.03 17.52 -32.48
N GLY A 236 5.81 17.35 -33.79
CA GLY A 236 4.52 16.85 -34.29
C GLY A 236 4.40 16.43 -35.76
N ASP A 237 5.33 16.85 -36.64
CA ASP A 237 5.16 16.60 -38.08
C ASP A 237 5.88 15.33 -38.59
N ASP A 238 6.95 14.90 -37.90
CA ASP A 238 7.67 13.65 -38.17
C ASP A 238 8.41 13.19 -36.89
N LEU A 239 7.74 12.38 -36.07
CA LEU A 239 8.40 11.65 -34.99
C LEU A 239 8.98 10.38 -35.60
N SER A 240 10.08 10.52 -36.34
CA SER A 240 10.80 9.41 -36.99
C SER A 240 11.29 8.33 -36.00
N PHE A 241 11.21 8.60 -34.70
CA PHE A 241 11.39 7.65 -33.60
C PHE A 241 10.05 7.43 -32.88
N PRO A 242 9.66 6.17 -32.53
CA PRO A 242 8.43 5.89 -31.81
C PRO A 242 8.57 6.31 -30.34
N PHE A 243 8.47 7.61 -30.10
CA PHE A 243 8.33 8.11 -28.75
C PHE A 243 6.91 7.79 -28.27
N PRO A 244 6.76 7.20 -27.07
CA PRO A 244 5.47 7.01 -26.45
C PRO A 244 4.90 8.37 -26.06
N SER A 245 4.21 9.00 -27.02
CA SER A 245 3.62 10.34 -26.92
C SER A 245 2.13 10.30 -26.49
N GLY A 246 1.45 9.18 -26.76
CA GLY A 246 -0.02 9.07 -26.67
C GLY A 246 -0.79 10.01 -27.61
N GLY A 247 -0.11 10.76 -28.50
CA GLY A 247 -0.70 11.80 -29.34
C GLY A 247 0.17 12.22 -30.53
N LYS A 248 -0.39 13.06 -31.41
CA LYS A 248 0.29 13.54 -32.63
C LYS A 248 1.38 14.58 -32.36
N GLU A 249 1.24 15.36 -31.28
CA GLU A 249 2.22 16.37 -30.87
C GLU A 249 2.68 16.08 -29.44
N MET A 250 3.95 16.34 -29.12
CA MET A 250 4.49 16.21 -27.76
C MET A 250 5.56 17.24 -27.45
N PRO A 251 5.77 17.62 -26.18
CA PRO A 251 6.90 18.45 -25.79
C PRO A 251 8.19 17.62 -25.89
N VAL A 252 9.18 18.15 -26.60
CA VAL A 252 10.47 17.48 -26.84
C VAL A 252 11.56 18.07 -25.94
N ARG A 253 11.47 19.37 -25.68
CA ARG A 253 12.41 20.11 -24.85
C ARG A 253 11.72 21.31 -24.19
N ILE A 254 12.11 21.60 -22.96
CA ILE A 254 11.71 22.82 -22.25
C ILE A 254 12.97 23.51 -21.75
N GLU A 255 13.09 24.81 -21.98
CA GLU A 255 14.17 25.63 -21.43
C GLU A 255 13.55 26.76 -20.61
N GLN A 256 14.04 26.94 -19.38
CA GLN A 256 13.55 27.96 -18.46
C GLN A 256 14.73 28.75 -17.94
N HIS A 257 14.57 30.07 -17.89
CA HIS A 257 15.58 30.95 -17.32
C HIS A 257 14.93 32.16 -16.66
N GLY A 258 15.43 32.50 -15.48
CA GLY A 258 14.95 33.64 -14.74
C GLY A 258 15.55 33.68 -13.35
N LYS A 259 14.85 34.38 -12.46
CA LYS A 259 15.29 34.60 -11.09
C LYS A 259 14.20 34.19 -10.12
N TYR A 260 14.60 33.72 -8.95
CA TYR A 260 13.68 33.43 -7.86
C TYR A 260 14.22 33.97 -6.53
N TRP A 261 13.31 34.28 -5.62
CA TRP A 261 13.67 34.86 -4.31
C TRP A 261 13.60 33.81 -3.20
N ASN A 262 14.75 33.48 -2.62
CA ASN A 262 14.88 32.50 -1.54
C ASN A 262 14.81 33.16 -0.14
N TYR A 263 13.99 34.21 0.03
CA TYR A 263 13.79 34.96 1.28
C TYR A 263 15.01 35.72 1.83
N THR A 264 16.22 35.38 1.39
CA THR A 264 17.49 36.02 1.75
C THR A 264 18.23 36.60 0.55
N THR A 265 18.15 35.95 -0.61
CA THR A 265 18.86 36.32 -1.84
C THR A 265 17.99 36.08 -3.07
N GLU A 266 18.28 36.83 -4.13
CA GLU A 266 17.75 36.57 -5.47
C GLU A 266 18.73 35.67 -6.19
N ASP A 267 18.29 34.47 -6.57
CA ASP A 267 19.13 33.47 -7.21
C ASP A 267 18.69 33.30 -8.67
N GLU A 268 19.65 33.33 -9.59
CA GLU A 268 19.40 33.04 -11.01
C GLU A 268 19.34 31.53 -11.23
N PHE A 269 18.41 31.09 -12.07
CA PHE A 269 18.32 29.69 -12.45
C PHE A 269 18.20 29.53 -13.97
N ARG A 270 18.77 28.43 -14.45
CA ARG A 270 18.63 27.99 -15.84
C ARG A 270 18.42 26.48 -15.83
N ILE A 271 17.27 26.07 -16.33
CA ILE A 271 16.82 24.68 -16.35
C ILE A 271 16.58 24.25 -17.80
N VAL A 272 17.02 23.04 -18.11
CA VAL A 272 16.68 22.34 -19.35
C VAL A 272 16.03 21.01 -18.99
N LYS A 273 14.88 20.73 -19.61
CA LYS A 273 14.22 19.42 -19.58
C LYS A 273 14.27 18.82 -20.98
N ASN A 274 15.01 17.74 -21.18
CA ASN A 274 14.97 16.96 -22.42
C ASN A 274 13.95 15.82 -22.26
N ILE A 275 12.92 15.80 -23.09
CA ILE A 275 11.74 14.94 -22.88
C ILE A 275 11.73 13.79 -23.91
N PRO A 276 12.19 12.59 -23.54
CA PRO A 276 12.01 11.38 -24.35
C PRO A 276 10.64 10.70 -24.14
N TRP A 277 9.86 11.05 -23.12
CA TRP A 277 8.57 10.40 -22.88
C TRP A 277 7.54 11.42 -22.40
N TYR A 278 6.41 11.49 -23.09
CA TYR A 278 5.27 12.26 -22.66
C TYR A 278 4.00 11.52 -23.03
N GLN A 279 3.17 11.10 -22.09
CA GLN A 279 1.93 10.42 -22.42
C GLN A 279 0.76 11.27 -21.94
N LYS A 280 -0.07 11.70 -22.89
CA LYS A 280 -1.31 12.44 -22.61
C LYS A 280 -2.40 11.49 -22.14
N ASP A 281 -3.13 11.88 -21.09
CA ASP A 281 -4.29 11.20 -20.50
C ASP A 281 -4.12 9.66 -20.37
N PRO A 282 -3.04 9.18 -19.74
CA PRO A 282 -2.80 7.75 -19.58
C PRO A 282 -3.74 7.13 -18.55
N GLU A 283 -3.93 5.82 -18.65
CA GLU A 283 -4.50 5.03 -17.55
C GLU A 283 -3.44 4.81 -16.47
N PHE A 284 -3.75 5.23 -15.25
CA PHE A 284 -2.88 5.02 -14.09
C PHE A 284 -3.34 3.83 -13.27
N SER A 285 -2.39 2.97 -12.88
CA SER A 285 -2.61 2.01 -11.81
C SER A 285 -2.34 2.63 -10.44
N ASP A 286 -2.94 2.07 -9.39
CA ASP A 286 -2.70 2.51 -8.02
C ASP A 286 -1.25 2.26 -7.56
N ASP A 287 -0.64 1.17 -8.04
CA ASP A 287 0.75 0.79 -7.74
C ASP A 287 1.76 1.86 -8.15
N MET A 288 1.45 2.69 -9.15
CA MET A 288 2.31 3.80 -9.56
C MET A 288 2.47 4.86 -8.48
N PHE A 289 1.49 4.99 -7.58
CA PHE A 289 1.43 5.96 -6.48
C PHE A 289 1.60 5.29 -5.11
N GLN A 290 2.02 4.03 -5.05
CA GLN A 290 2.29 3.33 -3.81
C GLN A 290 3.74 3.52 -3.35
N ILE A 291 3.92 3.41 -2.03
CA ILE A 291 5.22 3.31 -1.39
C ILE A 291 5.76 1.88 -1.65
N PRO A 292 7.07 1.67 -1.93
CA PRO A 292 7.60 0.33 -2.11
C PRO A 292 7.30 -0.62 -0.95
N HIS A 293 7.12 -1.92 -1.23
CA HIS A 293 7.13 -2.96 -0.20
C HIS A 293 8.44 -2.92 0.59
N SER A 294 8.43 -3.38 1.85
CA SER A 294 9.56 -3.30 2.80
C SER A 294 9.99 -1.87 3.19
N MET A 295 9.23 -0.84 2.81
CA MET A 295 9.49 0.54 3.24
C MET A 295 8.49 0.96 4.33
N TYR A 296 9.01 1.25 5.52
CA TYR A 296 8.28 1.91 6.60
C TYR A 296 8.40 3.43 6.45
N CYS A 297 7.27 4.12 6.58
CA CYS A 297 7.18 5.57 6.53
C CYS A 297 6.53 6.06 7.81
N LYS A 298 7.22 6.94 8.53
CA LYS A 298 6.69 7.47 9.77
C LYS A 298 5.52 8.40 9.44
N SER A 299 4.32 8.00 9.82
CA SER A 299 3.17 8.87 9.67
C SER A 299 3.10 9.89 10.81
N TYR A 300 3.00 11.17 10.47
CA TYR A 300 2.72 12.24 11.43
C TYR A 300 1.21 12.51 11.56
N THR A 301 0.38 11.74 10.85
CA THR A 301 -1.08 11.85 10.85
C THR A 301 -1.71 10.48 11.11
N LYS A 302 -2.72 10.40 11.98
CA LYS A 302 -3.50 9.17 12.17
C LYS A 302 -4.48 9.03 11.01
N LEU A 303 -3.98 8.58 9.86
CA LEU A 303 -4.80 8.23 8.70
C LEU A 303 -5.22 6.77 8.87
N HIS A 304 -6.52 6.52 8.99
CA HIS A 304 -7.16 5.20 9.08
C HIS A 304 -6.85 4.38 10.35
N GLU A 305 -7.90 4.10 11.13
CA GLU A 305 -7.86 3.11 12.20
C GLU A 305 -7.95 1.69 11.63
N ILE A 306 -7.26 0.73 12.26
CA ILE A 306 -7.34 -0.67 11.84
C ILE A 306 -8.76 -1.18 12.15
N PRO A 307 -9.42 -1.89 11.21
CA PRO A 307 -10.78 -2.40 11.42
C PRO A 307 -10.88 -3.31 12.66
N ALA A 308 -12.06 -3.30 13.31
CA ALA A 308 -12.32 -4.15 14.46
C ALA A 308 -12.44 -5.63 14.06
N MET A 309 -11.74 -6.50 14.77
CA MET A 309 -11.79 -7.95 14.53
C MET A 309 -12.98 -8.63 15.21
N PRO A 310 -13.56 -9.69 14.60
CA PRO A 310 -14.55 -10.53 15.25
C PRO A 310 -13.94 -11.30 16.43
N ARG A 311 -14.74 -11.66 17.44
CA ARG A 311 -14.29 -12.43 18.62
C ARG A 311 -14.03 -13.90 18.34
N SER A 312 -14.51 -14.40 17.22
CA SER A 312 -14.38 -15.80 16.83
C SER A 312 -14.44 -15.86 15.32
N PHE A 313 -13.64 -16.74 14.73
CA PHE A 313 -13.45 -16.81 13.29
C PHE A 313 -12.72 -18.10 12.93
N SER A 314 -12.67 -18.41 11.64
CA SER A 314 -11.79 -19.41 11.08
C SER A 314 -11.13 -18.89 9.81
N PHE A 315 -9.97 -19.44 9.45
CA PHE A 315 -9.26 -19.10 8.23
C PHE A 315 -8.24 -20.17 7.87
N SER A 316 -7.85 -20.16 6.61
CA SER A 316 -6.71 -20.91 6.10
C SER A 316 -5.55 -19.93 5.90
N GLN A 317 -4.32 -20.37 6.17
CA GLN A 317 -3.12 -19.58 5.90
C GLN A 317 -2.07 -20.40 5.17
N GLU A 318 -1.33 -19.71 4.32
CA GLU A 318 -0.16 -20.20 3.63
C GLU A 318 1.02 -19.32 3.97
N GLU A 319 2.14 -19.94 4.34
CA GLU A 319 3.35 -19.22 4.67
C GLU A 319 4.47 -19.55 3.69
N LEU A 320 5.11 -18.50 3.16
CA LEU A 320 6.26 -18.55 2.27
C LEU A 320 7.43 -17.80 2.93
N GLY A 321 8.60 -18.44 3.01
CA GLY A 321 9.84 -17.80 3.44
C GLY A 321 10.88 -17.77 2.32
N PHE A 322 11.71 -16.73 2.28
CA PHE A 322 12.90 -16.70 1.42
C PHE A 322 13.96 -15.73 1.93
N ASN A 323 15.19 -15.85 1.41
CA ASN A 323 16.27 -14.93 1.73
C ASN A 323 16.73 -14.18 0.49
N LEU A 324 17.08 -12.90 0.66
CA LEU A 324 17.73 -12.07 -0.35
C LEU A 324 19.16 -11.76 0.08
N ASN A 325 20.09 -11.80 -0.87
CA ASN A 325 21.49 -11.41 -0.66
C ASN A 325 21.68 -9.88 -0.80
N SER A 326 22.92 -9.42 -0.71
CA SER A 326 23.29 -8.00 -0.81
C SER A 326 22.95 -7.35 -2.16
N THR A 327 22.79 -8.17 -3.20
CA THR A 327 22.38 -7.75 -4.54
C THR A 327 20.86 -7.92 -4.77
N GLY A 328 20.09 -8.24 -3.72
CA GLY A 328 18.62 -8.37 -3.80
C GLY A 328 18.14 -9.62 -4.54
N PHE A 329 19.03 -10.57 -4.84
CA PHE A 329 18.68 -11.84 -5.48
C PHE A 329 18.36 -12.92 -4.44
N LEU A 330 17.46 -13.82 -4.84
CA LEU A 330 17.07 -14.98 -4.05
C LEU A 330 18.29 -15.85 -3.72
N ALA A 331 18.54 -16.04 -2.42
CA ALA A 331 19.65 -16.82 -1.90
C ALA A 331 19.10 -18.08 -1.20
N GLY A 332 19.48 -19.25 -1.71
CA GLY A 332 19.09 -20.53 -1.11
C GLY A 332 17.65 -20.97 -1.43
N GLY A 333 16.96 -20.29 -2.34
CA GLY A 333 15.60 -20.65 -2.77
C GLY A 333 14.50 -20.22 -1.79
N PHE A 334 13.30 -20.73 -2.01
CA PHE A 334 12.16 -20.57 -1.10
C PHE A 334 12.20 -21.65 -0.01
N SER A 335 11.93 -21.25 1.22
CA SER A 335 11.64 -22.17 2.33
C SER A 335 10.38 -22.99 2.02
N PRO A 336 10.27 -24.22 2.55
CA PRO A 336 9.09 -25.05 2.35
C PRO A 336 7.82 -24.34 2.84
N LEU A 337 6.78 -24.36 2.01
CA LEU A 337 5.48 -23.78 2.30
C LEU A 337 4.84 -24.47 3.52
N SER A 338 4.29 -23.69 4.45
CA SER A 338 3.45 -24.20 5.54
C SER A 338 2.00 -23.84 5.27
N PHE A 339 1.10 -24.82 5.37
CA PHE A 339 -0.34 -24.61 5.25
C PHE A 339 -1.03 -24.98 6.57
N LYS A 340 -1.87 -24.07 7.07
CA LYS A 340 -2.62 -24.26 8.31
C LYS A 340 -4.05 -23.79 8.15
N GLN A 341 -5.01 -24.57 8.61
CA GLN A 341 -6.39 -24.15 8.81
C GLN A 341 -6.63 -23.97 10.31
N ILE A 342 -7.16 -22.81 10.69
CA ILE A 342 -7.28 -22.39 12.08
C ILE A 342 -8.74 -22.03 12.37
N TRP A 343 -9.26 -22.56 13.47
CA TRP A 343 -10.53 -22.14 14.06
C TRP A 343 -10.26 -21.56 15.44
N TYR A 344 -10.75 -20.36 15.69
CA TYR A 344 -10.44 -19.59 16.89
C TYR A 344 -11.73 -19.07 17.52
N SER A 345 -11.87 -19.23 18.84
CA SER A 345 -13.00 -18.66 19.56
C SER A 345 -12.63 -18.12 20.94
N ASP A 346 -12.85 -16.81 21.16
CA ASP A 346 -12.82 -16.19 22.49
C ASP A 346 -13.97 -16.69 23.37
N ASN A 347 -15.15 -16.92 22.80
CA ASN A 347 -16.35 -17.28 23.58
C ASN A 347 -16.28 -18.69 24.15
N LEU A 348 -15.72 -19.61 23.37
CA LEU A 348 -15.49 -20.99 23.78
C LEU A 348 -14.12 -21.16 24.44
N THR A 349 -13.24 -20.17 24.30
CA THR A 349 -11.83 -20.23 24.71
C THR A 349 -11.16 -21.49 24.17
N TYR A 350 -11.41 -21.79 22.89
CA TYR A 350 -10.86 -22.94 22.17
C TYR A 350 -10.17 -22.48 20.89
N ALA A 351 -9.14 -23.21 20.51
CA ALA A 351 -8.56 -23.12 19.18
C ALA A 351 -8.32 -24.51 18.58
N ARG A 352 -8.49 -24.63 17.27
CA ARG A 352 -8.12 -25.82 16.51
C ARG A 352 -7.20 -25.42 15.39
N VAL A 353 -6.17 -26.23 15.15
CA VAL A 353 -5.26 -26.06 14.03
C VAL A 353 -5.07 -27.39 13.33
N ASP A 354 -5.41 -27.39 12.06
CA ASP A 354 -5.18 -28.48 11.13
C ASP A 354 -4.05 -28.05 10.20
N MET A 355 -2.98 -28.83 10.11
CA MET A 355 -1.80 -28.41 9.35
C MET A 355 -1.01 -29.56 8.76
N ASN A 356 -0.29 -29.25 7.69
CA ASN A 356 0.85 -30.03 7.25
C ASN A 356 2.11 -29.37 7.83
N PRO A 357 2.73 -29.97 8.87
CA PRO A 357 3.78 -29.30 9.63
C PRO A 357 5.05 -29.14 8.79
N SER A 358 5.57 -27.90 8.78
CA SER A 358 6.89 -27.59 8.23
C SER A 358 8.01 -28.19 9.08
N GLN A 359 9.26 -28.11 8.62
CA GLN A 359 10.41 -28.53 9.45
C GLN A 359 10.56 -27.67 10.71
N GLU A 360 10.21 -26.38 10.65
CA GLU A 360 10.17 -25.51 11.83
C GLU A 360 9.09 -25.98 12.82
N ASP A 361 7.90 -26.35 12.32
CA ASP A 361 6.81 -26.85 13.17
C ASP A 361 7.21 -28.17 13.86
N LYS A 362 7.89 -29.08 13.13
CA LYS A 362 8.39 -30.36 13.66
C LYS A 362 9.46 -30.19 14.75
N GLY A 363 10.32 -29.17 14.62
CA GLY A 363 11.28 -28.79 15.67
C GLY A 363 10.63 -27.99 16.82
N GLY A 364 9.39 -27.56 16.64
CA GLY A 364 8.65 -26.74 17.60
C GLY A 364 8.23 -27.51 18.86
N PRO A 365 7.83 -26.79 19.93
CA PRO A 365 7.57 -27.34 21.26
C PRO A 365 6.49 -28.43 21.29
N ILE A 366 5.52 -28.36 20.37
CA ILE A 366 4.42 -29.33 20.24
C ILE A 366 4.90 -30.66 19.67
N LEU A 367 5.59 -30.59 18.52
CA LEU A 367 5.83 -31.75 17.67
C LEU A 367 7.21 -32.36 17.93
N LYS A 368 8.14 -31.63 18.57
CA LYS A 368 9.52 -32.11 18.84
C LYS A 368 9.58 -33.44 19.58
N ASN A 369 8.61 -33.70 20.46
CA ASN A 369 8.57 -34.88 21.32
C ASN A 369 7.63 -35.97 20.76
N VAL A 370 6.99 -35.71 19.63
CA VAL A 370 6.05 -36.65 19.00
C VAL A 370 6.78 -37.30 17.83
N SER A 371 7.16 -38.56 18.01
CA SER A 371 7.78 -39.36 16.94
C SER A 371 6.76 -39.73 15.86
N GLY A 372 7.20 -39.92 14.62
CA GLY A 372 6.36 -40.51 13.57
C GLY A 372 5.42 -39.53 12.85
N ILE A 373 5.63 -38.21 12.98
CA ILE A 373 4.81 -37.22 12.27
C ILE A 373 5.19 -37.18 10.77
N TYR A 374 4.43 -37.97 10.00
CA TYR A 374 4.46 -38.06 8.55
C TYR A 374 3.08 -37.70 8.00
N GLY A 375 2.84 -36.43 7.73
CA GLY A 375 1.60 -35.95 7.10
C GLY A 375 0.85 -34.96 7.95
N HIS A 376 -0.48 -34.99 7.83
CA HIS A 376 -1.38 -34.01 8.42
C HIS A 376 -1.56 -34.21 9.92
N VAL A 377 -1.54 -33.10 10.66
CA VAL A 377 -1.72 -33.05 12.11
C VAL A 377 -2.91 -32.16 12.42
N SER A 378 -3.79 -32.63 13.30
CA SER A 378 -4.88 -31.85 13.87
C SER A 378 -4.63 -31.65 15.36
N ILE A 379 -4.77 -30.41 15.84
CA ILE A 379 -4.54 -30.05 17.23
C ILE A 379 -5.72 -29.23 17.75
N VAL A 380 -6.35 -29.68 18.83
CA VAL A 380 -7.35 -28.89 19.57
C VAL A 380 -6.74 -28.43 20.89
N LEU A 381 -6.82 -27.14 21.16
CA LEU A 381 -6.36 -26.47 22.38
C LEU A 381 -7.57 -26.09 23.24
N ASP A 382 -7.63 -26.64 24.44
CA ASP A 382 -8.58 -26.30 25.48
C ASP A 382 -7.90 -25.44 26.54
N PHE A 383 -7.97 -24.11 26.38
CA PHE A 383 -7.30 -23.18 27.28
C PHE A 383 -7.86 -23.20 28.72
N PRO A 384 -9.19 -23.25 28.96
CA PRO A 384 -9.73 -23.39 30.32
C PRO A 384 -9.27 -24.64 31.05
N TYR A 385 -9.01 -25.71 30.31
CA TYR A 385 -8.67 -27.01 30.86
C TYR A 385 -7.17 -27.33 30.77
N ASP A 386 -6.35 -26.41 30.25
CA ASP A 386 -4.89 -26.51 30.10
C ASP A 386 -4.43 -27.78 29.36
N LEU A 387 -5.21 -28.31 28.40
CA LEU A 387 -4.84 -29.49 27.60
C LEU A 387 -4.90 -29.25 26.08
N ALA A 388 -3.94 -29.84 25.37
CA ALA A 388 -3.89 -29.95 23.93
C ALA A 388 -4.15 -31.40 23.51
N PHE A 389 -5.04 -31.61 22.55
CA PHE A 389 -5.35 -32.91 21.96
C PHE A 389 -4.77 -32.94 20.56
N LEU A 390 -3.75 -33.75 20.34
CA LEU A 390 -3.05 -33.86 19.07
C LEU A 390 -3.37 -35.21 18.43
N ALA A 391 -3.90 -35.18 17.21
CA ALA A 391 -4.16 -36.36 16.41
C ALA A 391 -3.35 -36.33 15.11
N HIS A 392 -2.76 -37.47 14.77
CA HIS A 392 -2.06 -37.65 13.51
C HIS A 392 -2.90 -38.48 12.55
N SER A 393 -3.12 -37.97 11.32
CA SER A 393 -4.08 -38.59 10.40
C SER A 393 -3.59 -39.88 9.76
N ALA A 394 -2.28 -40.12 9.71
CA ALA A 394 -1.72 -41.25 8.95
C ALA A 394 -1.48 -42.52 9.77
N ASN A 395 -1.40 -42.43 11.10
CA ASN A 395 -1.10 -43.56 11.99
C ASN A 395 -2.09 -43.68 13.16
N ASP A 396 -3.16 -42.89 13.15
CA ASP A 396 -4.23 -42.94 14.15
C ASP A 396 -3.79 -42.67 15.60
N GLU A 397 -2.58 -42.14 15.80
CA GLU A 397 -2.05 -41.80 17.12
C GLU A 397 -2.70 -40.54 17.68
N CYS A 398 -3.02 -40.60 18.97
CA CYS A 398 -3.56 -39.50 19.75
C CYS A 398 -2.67 -39.24 20.97
N HIS A 399 -2.29 -37.97 21.15
CA HIS A 399 -1.57 -37.50 22.32
C HIS A 399 -2.35 -36.40 23.03
N ILE A 400 -2.50 -36.55 24.34
CA ILE A 400 -3.06 -35.52 25.22
C ILE A 400 -1.89 -34.92 25.98
N LEU A 401 -1.66 -33.62 25.78
CA LEU A 401 -0.48 -32.91 26.28
C LEU A 401 -0.94 -31.71 27.13
N PRO A 402 -0.22 -31.34 28.20
CA PRO A 402 -0.48 -30.08 28.89
C PRO A 402 -0.17 -28.89 27.98
N ILE A 403 -0.93 -27.80 28.10
CA ILE A 403 -0.65 -26.56 27.35
C ILE A 403 0.56 -25.84 27.99
N ASP A 404 1.64 -25.70 27.22
CA ASP A 404 2.87 -24.98 27.51
C ASP A 404 2.83 -23.56 26.92
N LYS A 405 3.55 -22.61 27.52
CA LYS A 405 3.65 -21.22 27.06
C LYS A 405 4.25 -21.09 25.65
N ASP A 406 5.05 -22.07 25.23
CA ASP A 406 5.74 -22.05 23.94
C ASP A 406 4.83 -22.46 22.75
N PHE A 407 3.58 -22.87 23.01
CA PHE A 407 2.59 -23.14 21.96
C PHE A 407 2.33 -21.89 21.09
N PHE A 408 2.26 -22.04 19.76
CA PHE A 408 2.16 -20.89 18.83
C PHE A 408 0.84 -20.10 18.92
N LEU A 409 -0.19 -20.65 19.57
CA LEU A 409 -1.44 -19.95 19.90
C LEU A 409 -1.52 -19.51 21.37
N CYS A 410 -0.37 -19.47 22.04
CA CYS A 410 -0.24 -19.02 23.41
C CYS A 410 0.47 -17.68 23.52
N THR A 411 0.04 -16.92 24.52
CA THR A 411 0.77 -15.78 25.09
C THR A 411 1.06 -16.09 26.55
N GLY A 412 2.28 -15.86 27.01
CA GLY A 412 2.61 -16.04 28.42
C GLY A 412 3.88 -15.31 28.83
N GLU A 413 3.75 -14.44 29.84
CA GLU A 413 4.82 -14.12 30.79
C GLU A 413 4.60 -15.05 32.01
N GLY A 414 5.38 -16.13 32.13
CA GLY A 414 5.26 -17.10 33.24
C GLY A 414 5.18 -18.56 32.80
N ASN A 415 4.56 -19.42 33.63
CA ASN A 415 4.46 -20.88 33.41
C ASN A 415 3.08 -21.33 32.86
N LYS A 416 2.15 -20.40 32.62
CA LYS A 416 0.80 -20.72 32.09
C LYS A 416 0.64 -20.13 30.69
N CYS A 417 0.00 -20.87 29.81
CA CYS A 417 -0.43 -20.36 28.51
C CYS A 417 -1.79 -19.68 28.66
N GLU A 418 -1.89 -18.46 28.15
CA GLU A 418 -3.17 -17.82 27.84
C GLU A 418 -3.39 -17.83 26.33
N GLN A 419 -4.65 -17.91 25.89
CA GLN A 419 -5.01 -17.86 24.48
C GLN A 419 -4.47 -16.57 23.85
N ILE A 420 -3.74 -16.70 22.75
CA ILE A 420 -3.16 -15.56 22.02
C ILE A 420 -4.23 -14.54 21.66
N GLY A 421 -4.00 -13.26 21.96
CA GLY A 421 -4.89 -12.18 21.54
C GLY A 421 -5.05 -12.14 20.01
N ARG A 422 -6.28 -11.89 19.55
CA ARG A 422 -6.66 -11.89 18.12
C ARG A 422 -5.77 -10.99 17.28
N GLU A 423 -5.40 -9.84 17.82
CA GLU A 423 -4.50 -8.87 17.18
C GLU A 423 -3.12 -9.46 16.92
N LYS A 424 -2.60 -10.24 17.86
CA LYS A 424 -1.27 -10.86 17.72
C LYS A 424 -1.25 -11.95 16.66
N LEU A 425 -2.37 -12.65 16.44
CA LEU A 425 -2.50 -13.69 15.41
C LEU A 425 -2.30 -13.14 13.99
N PHE A 426 -2.71 -11.89 13.76
CA PHE A 426 -2.60 -11.21 12.46
C PHE A 426 -1.51 -10.12 12.46
N GLY A 427 -0.56 -10.18 13.39
CA GLY A 427 0.56 -9.24 13.44
C GLY A 427 0.21 -7.81 13.87
N MET A 428 -1.06 -7.54 14.23
CA MET A 428 -1.59 -6.20 14.55
C MET A 428 -1.12 -5.62 15.90
N THR A 429 0.00 -6.09 16.44
CA THR A 429 0.54 -5.62 17.71
C THR A 429 1.43 -4.40 17.52
N GLY A 430 1.48 -3.53 18.53
CA GLY A 430 2.35 -2.35 18.55
C GLY A 430 1.86 -1.19 17.69
N ASN A 431 2.75 -0.22 17.45
CA ASN A 431 2.42 1.04 16.78
C ASN A 431 2.57 0.92 15.26
N LEU A 432 1.52 0.41 14.63
CA LEU A 432 1.39 0.36 13.17
C LEU A 432 1.04 1.74 12.60
N SER A 433 1.71 2.12 11.51
CA SER A 433 1.41 3.32 10.72
C SER A 433 0.74 2.93 9.41
N TYR A 434 -0.32 3.63 9.03
CA TYR A 434 -0.95 3.41 7.73
C TYR A 434 0.02 3.73 6.59
N LYS A 435 0.10 2.81 5.63
CA LYS A 435 1.03 2.85 4.50
C LYS A 435 0.33 3.21 3.19
N GLY A 436 -0.91 2.77 3.00
CA GLY A 436 -1.67 3.03 1.77
C GLY A 436 -2.52 1.84 1.35
N LYS A 437 -3.04 1.88 0.12
CA LYS A 437 -3.76 0.76 -0.50
C LYS A 437 -2.85 -0.03 -1.40
N TYR A 438 -2.85 -1.35 -1.26
CA TYR A 438 -2.00 -2.29 -2.00
C TYR A 438 -2.84 -3.41 -2.59
N LYS A 439 -2.32 -4.03 -3.65
CA LYS A 439 -2.89 -5.24 -4.22
C LYS A 439 -2.05 -6.45 -3.80
N GLU A 440 -2.46 -7.11 -2.72
CA GLU A 440 -1.77 -8.28 -2.19
C GLU A 440 -2.44 -9.56 -2.69
N SER A 441 -1.67 -10.46 -3.29
CA SER A 441 -2.17 -11.74 -3.83
C SER A 441 -3.37 -11.59 -4.76
N GLY A 442 -3.46 -10.46 -5.47
CA GLY A 442 -4.55 -10.15 -6.38
C GLY A 442 -5.73 -9.37 -5.77
N PHE A 443 -5.76 -9.18 -4.44
CA PHE A 443 -6.82 -8.50 -3.71
C PHE A 443 -6.42 -7.08 -3.31
N GLU A 444 -7.31 -6.11 -3.52
CA GLU A 444 -7.09 -4.74 -3.05
C GLU A 444 -7.39 -4.63 -1.55
N GLY A 445 -6.42 -4.13 -0.78
CA GLY A 445 -6.53 -3.92 0.67
C GLY A 445 -5.84 -2.64 1.13
N GLU A 446 -6.14 -2.25 2.36
CA GLU A 446 -5.40 -1.21 3.09
C GLU A 446 -4.25 -1.88 3.85
N THR A 447 -3.07 -1.25 3.86
CA THR A 447 -1.85 -1.78 4.46
C THR A 447 -1.32 -0.86 5.54
N TRP A 448 -0.89 -1.45 6.65
CA TRP A 448 -0.17 -0.78 7.72
C TRP A 448 1.21 -1.39 7.90
N SER A 449 2.17 -0.60 8.35
CA SER A 449 3.53 -1.05 8.58
C SER A 449 4.09 -0.54 9.91
N ARG A 450 5.01 -1.31 10.49
CA ARG A 450 5.83 -0.90 11.64
C ARG A 450 7.28 -1.24 11.39
N LEU A 451 8.15 -0.46 12.03
CA LEU A 451 9.58 -0.70 12.09
C LEU A 451 9.98 -0.86 13.55
N GLN A 452 10.64 -1.97 13.85
CA GLN A 452 11.30 -2.22 15.12
C GLN A 452 12.80 -2.29 14.89
N VAL A 453 13.55 -1.52 15.68
CA VAL A 453 15.02 -1.56 15.69
C VAL A 453 15.42 -2.21 17.01
N ASP A 454 16.27 -3.23 16.94
CA ASP A 454 16.79 -3.87 18.16
C ASP A 454 17.76 -2.91 18.86
N GLU A 455 17.41 -2.47 20.08
CA GLU A 455 18.24 -1.55 20.88
C GLU A 455 19.62 -2.14 21.19
N LYS A 456 19.72 -3.47 21.31
CA LYS A 456 20.98 -4.18 21.61
C LYS A 456 21.81 -4.41 20.34
N ASN A 457 21.16 -4.49 19.19
CA ASN A 457 21.81 -4.64 17.90
C ASN A 457 21.17 -3.73 16.85
N PRO A 458 21.57 -2.45 16.76
CA PRO A 458 20.99 -1.49 15.82
C PRO A 458 21.23 -1.84 14.35
N LYS A 459 22.06 -2.87 14.06
CA LYS A 459 22.27 -3.42 12.72
C LYS A 459 21.17 -4.41 12.30
N MET A 460 20.28 -4.77 13.22
CA MET A 460 19.12 -5.60 12.95
C MET A 460 17.86 -4.74 12.97
N LYS A 461 17.17 -4.68 11.82
CA LYS A 461 15.88 -4.02 11.68
C LYS A 461 14.81 -5.08 11.36
N LEU A 462 13.66 -5.00 12.03
CA LEU A 462 12.49 -5.82 11.74
C LEU A 462 11.40 -4.91 11.22
N ARG A 463 10.97 -5.15 9.98
CA ARG A 463 9.81 -4.49 9.38
C ARG A 463 8.68 -5.47 9.29
N HIS A 464 7.50 -4.98 9.53
CA HIS A 464 6.30 -5.78 9.54
C HIS A 464 5.20 -5.01 8.85
N GLU A 465 4.59 -5.63 7.85
CA GLU A 465 3.48 -5.10 7.07
C GLU A 465 2.28 -6.02 7.20
N VAL A 466 1.09 -5.43 7.34
CA VAL A 466 -0.18 -6.16 7.44
C VAL A 466 -1.21 -5.50 6.55
N SER A 467 -1.92 -6.32 5.78
CA SER A 467 -2.87 -5.89 4.78
C SER A 467 -4.25 -6.49 5.05
N PHE A 468 -5.25 -5.63 5.08
CA PHE A 468 -6.63 -5.99 5.38
C PHE A 468 -7.58 -5.38 4.36
N GLN A 469 -8.61 -6.13 3.98
CA GLN A 469 -9.74 -5.54 3.27
C GLN A 469 -10.73 -5.01 4.31
N ALA A 470 -11.18 -3.77 4.11
CA ALA A 470 -12.40 -3.28 4.73
C ALA A 470 -13.58 -3.77 3.88
N ALA A 471 -14.28 -4.82 4.31
CA ALA A 471 -15.44 -5.29 3.57
C ALA A 471 -16.49 -4.18 3.51
N THR A 472 -16.95 -3.86 2.31
CA THR A 472 -18.17 -3.09 2.12
C THR A 472 -19.34 -4.04 2.42
N PRO A 473 -20.30 -3.69 3.29
CA PRO A 473 -21.37 -4.60 3.63
C PRO A 473 -22.16 -4.99 2.38
N GLN A 474 -22.43 -6.28 2.20
CA GLN A 474 -23.52 -6.70 1.33
C GLN A 474 -24.85 -6.28 1.99
N ALA A 475 -25.47 -5.25 1.40
CA ALA A 475 -26.86 -4.80 1.60
C ALA A 475 -27.33 -4.35 3.00
N GLU A 476 -27.84 -3.11 3.04
CA GLU A 476 -28.95 -2.64 3.90
C GLU A 476 -28.87 -2.90 5.41
N SER A 477 -27.75 -2.56 6.05
CA SER A 477 -27.71 -2.38 7.50
C SER A 477 -27.21 -0.98 7.85
N ASN A 478 -28.05 -0.21 8.55
CA ASN A 478 -27.79 1.16 9.02
C ASN A 478 -26.61 1.29 10.02
N SER A 479 -25.86 0.21 10.26
CA SER A 479 -24.59 0.23 10.97
C SER A 479 -23.46 -0.25 10.04
N ALA A 480 -23.11 0.57 9.05
CA ALA A 480 -22.01 0.30 8.12
C ALA A 480 -20.66 0.40 8.84
N ARG A 481 -20.30 -0.61 9.64
CA ARG A 481 -18.92 -0.80 10.10
C ARG A 481 -18.17 -1.57 9.01
N LYS A 482 -17.07 -0.99 8.54
CA LYS A 482 -16.07 -1.67 7.71
C LYS A 482 -15.70 -3.00 8.37
N GLU A 483 -15.89 -4.12 7.69
CA GLU A 483 -15.63 -5.44 8.28
C GLU A 483 -14.18 -5.86 8.04
N PHE A 484 -13.56 -6.51 9.02
CA PHE A 484 -12.17 -6.98 8.94
C PHE A 484 -12.07 -8.27 8.11
N ILE A 485 -11.23 -8.25 7.08
CA ILE A 485 -10.81 -9.45 6.33
C ILE A 485 -9.28 -9.41 6.17
N PRO A 486 -8.53 -10.40 6.71
CA PRO A 486 -7.09 -10.48 6.53
C PRO A 486 -6.73 -10.91 5.11
N ILE A 487 -5.72 -10.27 4.52
CA ILE A 487 -5.20 -10.60 3.20
C ILE A 487 -3.79 -11.18 3.33
N GLN A 488 -2.88 -10.40 3.92
CA GLN A 488 -1.47 -10.79 3.99
C GLN A 488 -0.77 -10.16 5.20
N GLN A 489 0.19 -10.88 5.76
CA GLN A 489 1.22 -10.38 6.65
C GLN A 489 2.60 -10.59 6.00
N ALA A 490 3.49 -9.61 6.10
CA ALA A 490 4.87 -9.73 5.64
C ALA A 490 5.86 -9.24 6.70
N ASP A 491 6.80 -10.11 7.07
CA ASP A 491 7.91 -9.83 7.97
C ASP A 491 9.22 -9.77 7.18
N TYR A 492 9.92 -8.65 7.30
CA TYR A 492 11.24 -8.43 6.71
C TYR A 492 12.24 -8.25 7.84
N ARG A 493 13.13 -9.23 8.01
CA ARG A 493 14.26 -9.16 8.93
C ARG A 493 15.51 -8.79 8.16
N GLU A 494 16.04 -7.62 8.46
CA GLU A 494 17.20 -7.03 7.80
C GLU A 494 18.40 -7.10 8.74
N GLU A 495 19.52 -7.63 8.24
CA GLU A 495 20.78 -7.71 8.97
C GLU A 495 21.91 -7.09 8.14
N ILE A 496 22.66 -6.17 8.76
CA ILE A 496 23.93 -5.69 8.21
C ILE A 496 25.09 -6.30 8.98
N SER A 497 25.98 -6.95 8.26
CA SER A 497 27.26 -7.40 8.79
C SER A 497 28.43 -6.71 8.05
N GLY A 498 29.62 -6.74 8.65
CA GLY A 498 30.85 -6.20 8.04
C GLY A 498 31.29 -4.79 8.49
N ARG A 499 32.44 -4.35 7.98
CA ARG A 499 33.02 -3.00 8.18
C ARG A 499 32.47 -2.05 7.11
N LYS A 500 32.55 -0.72 7.33
CA LYS A 500 31.98 0.32 6.44
C LYS A 500 32.28 0.10 4.95
N ASP A 501 33.41 -0.50 4.62
CA ASP A 501 33.91 -0.66 3.25
C ASP A 501 33.51 -2.00 2.61
N LYS A 502 32.93 -2.93 3.39
CA LYS A 502 32.44 -4.25 2.97
C LYS A 502 31.21 -4.62 3.82
N GLN A 503 30.14 -3.84 3.68
CA GLN A 503 28.87 -4.18 4.30
C GLN A 503 28.19 -5.29 3.51
N GLU A 504 27.84 -6.37 4.20
CA GLU A 504 27.01 -7.44 3.67
C GLU A 504 25.59 -7.24 4.21
N PHE A 505 24.65 -7.07 3.29
CA PHE A 505 23.24 -7.00 3.60
C PHE A 505 22.59 -8.36 3.35
N LYS A 506 21.78 -8.81 4.31
CA LYS A 506 20.92 -9.98 4.16
C LYS A 506 19.52 -9.61 4.61
N GLN A 507 18.54 -9.98 3.80
CA GLN A 507 17.13 -9.85 4.17
C GLN A 507 16.48 -11.22 4.20
N GLN A 508 15.86 -11.56 5.32
CA GLN A 508 14.97 -12.71 5.42
C GLN A 508 13.54 -12.19 5.33
N VAL A 509 12.76 -12.78 4.43
CA VAL A 509 11.38 -12.41 4.17
C VAL A 509 10.48 -13.59 4.53
N ARG A 510 9.42 -13.34 5.29
CA ARG A 510 8.37 -14.31 5.61
C ARG A 510 7.02 -13.66 5.28
N ILE A 511 6.26 -14.29 4.39
CA ILE A 511 4.95 -13.81 3.95
C ILE A 511 3.92 -14.86 4.37
N THR A 512 2.87 -14.42 5.05
CA THR A 512 1.71 -15.23 5.40
C THR A 512 0.51 -14.69 4.64
N ASN A 513 -0.02 -15.47 3.71
CA ASN A 513 -1.27 -15.18 3.02
C ASN A 513 -2.44 -15.81 3.78
N TYR A 514 -3.56 -15.10 3.86
CA TYR A 514 -4.77 -15.57 4.51
C TYR A 514 -5.88 -15.82 3.48
N TYR A 515 -6.58 -16.93 3.63
CA TYR A 515 -7.64 -17.38 2.74
C TYR A 515 -8.83 -17.91 3.54
N GLU A 516 -9.99 -18.04 2.88
CA GLU A 516 -11.19 -18.66 3.45
C GLU A 516 -11.60 -18.10 4.82
N PHE A 517 -11.35 -16.80 5.04
CA PHE A 517 -11.69 -16.17 6.30
C PHE A 517 -13.20 -16.16 6.52
N ASN A 518 -13.63 -16.83 7.58
CA ASN A 518 -15.00 -16.86 8.02
C ASN A 518 -15.11 -16.25 9.41
N ARG A 519 -15.86 -15.16 9.51
CA ARG A 519 -16.10 -14.41 10.75
C ARG A 519 -17.11 -15.06 11.69
N THR A 520 -17.83 -16.09 11.27
CA THR A 520 -18.81 -16.74 12.13
C THR A 520 -18.11 -17.52 13.22
N GLN A 521 -18.68 -17.49 14.43
CA GLN A 521 -18.30 -18.38 15.51
C GLN A 521 -18.21 -19.82 15.02
N PRO A 522 -17.03 -20.47 15.10
CA PRO A 522 -16.93 -21.89 14.80
C PRO A 522 -17.89 -22.69 15.67
N GLU A 523 -18.59 -23.64 15.06
CA GLU A 523 -19.47 -24.56 15.79
C GLU A 523 -18.65 -25.43 16.74
N LEU A 524 -19.25 -25.80 17.87
CA LEU A 524 -18.55 -26.61 18.88
C LEU A 524 -18.13 -27.98 18.32
N ASP A 525 -18.89 -28.51 17.38
CA ASP A 525 -18.61 -29.74 16.64
C ASP A 525 -17.21 -29.75 16.00
N VAL A 526 -16.71 -28.59 15.56
CA VAL A 526 -15.35 -28.44 15.02
C VAL A 526 -14.29 -28.90 16.03
N TYR A 527 -14.53 -28.70 17.32
CA TYR A 527 -13.59 -29.06 18.38
C TYR A 527 -13.87 -30.47 18.94
N VAL A 528 -15.15 -30.84 19.08
CA VAL A 528 -15.56 -32.12 19.72
C VAL A 528 -15.39 -33.32 18.78
N LYS A 529 -15.55 -33.14 17.46
CA LYS A 529 -15.33 -34.20 16.46
C LYS A 529 -13.84 -34.46 16.16
N HIS A 530 -12.95 -34.03 17.04
CA HIS A 530 -11.53 -34.25 16.89
C HIS A 530 -11.18 -35.74 17.01
N PRO A 531 -10.32 -36.31 16.14
CA PRO A 531 -10.06 -37.76 16.11
C PRO A 531 -9.61 -38.36 17.45
N CYS A 532 -8.83 -37.61 18.24
CA CYS A 532 -8.47 -38.01 19.60
C CYS A 532 -9.69 -38.27 20.49
N LEU A 533 -10.66 -37.36 20.47
CA LEU A 533 -11.83 -37.41 21.33
C LEU A 533 -12.78 -38.52 20.88
N GLN A 534 -12.92 -38.69 19.55
CA GLN A 534 -13.78 -39.72 18.97
C GLN A 534 -13.41 -41.15 19.39
N ARG A 535 -12.12 -41.38 19.65
CA ARG A 535 -11.57 -42.69 20.03
C ARG A 535 -11.23 -42.81 21.52
N PHE A 536 -11.38 -41.73 22.27
CA PHE A 536 -11.11 -41.77 23.70
C PHE A 536 -12.17 -42.62 24.40
N LYS A 537 -11.78 -43.23 25.52
CA LYS A 537 -12.66 -44.11 26.28
C LYS A 537 -13.91 -43.33 26.71
N SER A 538 -15.08 -43.89 26.42
CA SER A 538 -16.35 -43.20 26.61
C SER A 538 -17.48 -44.19 26.87
N LYS A 539 -18.61 -43.66 27.31
CA LYS A 539 -19.89 -44.37 27.46
C LYS A 539 -20.97 -43.65 26.67
N LEU A 540 -21.89 -44.41 26.08
CA LEU A 540 -23.01 -43.89 25.31
C LEU A 540 -24.29 -43.87 26.16
N TYR A 541 -25.01 -42.76 26.07
CA TYR A 541 -26.26 -42.52 26.78
C TYR A 541 -27.34 -42.00 25.83
N THR A 542 -28.60 -42.14 26.23
CA THR A 542 -29.75 -41.56 25.52
C THR A 542 -30.53 -40.62 26.43
N LEU A 543 -30.75 -39.40 25.96
CA LEU A 543 -31.60 -38.38 26.59
C LEU A 543 -32.92 -38.29 25.84
N GLU A 544 -34.04 -38.53 26.52
CA GLU A 544 -35.38 -38.48 25.92
C GLU A 544 -36.09 -37.18 26.27
N PHE A 545 -36.74 -36.53 25.29
CA PHE A 545 -37.49 -35.29 25.47
C PHE A 545 -38.94 -35.43 25.01
N ASP A 546 -39.89 -34.98 25.83
CA ASP A 546 -41.32 -34.87 25.50
C ASP A 546 -41.61 -33.52 24.82
N GLY A 547 -42.20 -33.49 23.62
CA GLY A 547 -42.73 -32.24 23.04
C GLY A 547 -42.99 -32.26 21.52
N PRO A 548 -44.10 -31.65 21.02
CA PRO A 548 -44.44 -31.68 19.60
C PRO A 548 -43.58 -30.71 18.74
N GLY A 549 -43.06 -31.22 17.62
CA GLY A 549 -42.91 -30.50 16.33
C GLY A 549 -41.72 -29.55 16.09
N LEU A 550 -40.99 -29.08 17.11
CA LEU A 550 -39.94 -28.05 16.91
C LEU A 550 -38.50 -28.58 16.75
N ALA A 551 -38.17 -29.73 17.33
CA ALA A 551 -36.83 -30.32 17.21
C ALA A 551 -36.57 -30.98 15.84
N GLU A 552 -37.63 -31.50 15.19
CA GLU A 552 -37.57 -32.11 13.84
C GLU A 552 -37.40 -31.08 12.73
N THR A 553 -38.02 -29.91 12.85
CA THR A 553 -37.92 -28.85 11.83
C THR A 553 -36.63 -28.04 11.93
N ASN A 554 -35.81 -28.23 12.99
CA ASN A 554 -34.58 -27.46 13.18
C ASN A 554 -33.52 -28.16 14.06
N LYS A 555 -33.13 -29.40 13.74
CA LYS A 555 -32.03 -30.14 14.42
C LYS A 555 -30.78 -29.28 14.63
N ALA A 556 -30.42 -28.47 13.62
CA ALA A 556 -29.29 -27.54 13.63
C ALA A 556 -29.37 -26.47 14.75
N ARG A 557 -30.57 -26.13 15.24
CA ARG A 557 -30.75 -25.19 16.37
C ARG A 557 -30.88 -25.87 17.72
N PHE A 558 -31.35 -27.13 17.76
CA PHE A 558 -31.61 -27.83 19.00
C PHE A 558 -30.32 -28.29 19.70
N LEU A 559 -29.43 -28.98 18.99
CA LEU A 559 -28.19 -29.53 19.58
C LEU A 559 -27.30 -28.43 20.20
N PRO A 560 -27.06 -27.26 19.56
CA PRO A 560 -26.29 -26.18 20.20
C PRO A 560 -26.93 -25.61 21.47
N GLN A 561 -28.27 -25.61 21.57
CA GLN A 561 -28.98 -25.15 22.77
C GLN A 561 -28.89 -26.17 23.91
N LEU A 562 -28.99 -27.46 23.59
CA LEU A 562 -28.76 -28.54 24.55
C LEU A 562 -27.34 -28.48 25.11
N TRP A 563 -26.35 -28.28 24.25
CA TRP A 563 -24.97 -28.04 24.66
C TRP A 563 -24.82 -26.89 25.67
N ARG A 564 -25.47 -25.74 25.40
CA ARG A 564 -25.47 -24.59 26.32
C ARG A 564 -26.15 -24.90 27.65
N ALA A 565 -27.25 -25.65 27.63
CA ALA A 565 -27.94 -26.08 28.84
C ALA A 565 -27.03 -26.95 29.72
N ILE A 566 -26.37 -27.97 29.15
CA ILE A 566 -25.42 -28.83 29.88
C ILE A 566 -24.27 -27.99 30.45
N LYS A 567 -23.69 -27.06 29.67
CA LYS A 567 -22.65 -26.15 30.15
C LYS A 567 -23.08 -25.37 31.40
N ASN A 568 -24.24 -24.74 31.33
CA ASN A 568 -24.70 -23.82 32.36
C ASN A 568 -25.12 -24.53 33.65
N VAL A 569 -25.80 -25.66 33.51
CA VAL A 569 -26.43 -26.38 34.62
C VAL A 569 -25.43 -27.36 35.23
N CYS A 570 -24.78 -28.18 34.41
CA CYS A 570 -23.90 -29.24 34.89
C CYS A 570 -22.46 -28.76 35.14
N LYS A 571 -22.03 -27.64 34.53
CA LYS A 571 -20.69 -27.04 34.69
C LYS A 571 -19.55 -28.07 34.59
N PRO A 572 -19.44 -28.77 33.44
CA PRO A 572 -18.35 -29.72 33.21
C PRO A 572 -17.00 -29.02 33.29
N GLU A 573 -15.95 -29.77 33.61
CA GLU A 573 -14.57 -29.29 33.62
C GLU A 573 -14.13 -28.81 32.22
N THR A 574 -14.57 -29.52 31.19
CA THR A 574 -14.42 -29.14 29.78
C THR A 574 -15.65 -29.55 28.96
N MET A 575 -16.00 -28.75 27.95
CA MET A 575 -17.03 -29.12 26.99
C MET A 575 -16.58 -30.24 26.07
N LEU A 576 -15.28 -30.49 25.92
CA LEU A 576 -14.76 -31.58 25.10
C LEU A 576 -15.00 -32.97 25.71
N ARG A 577 -15.53 -33.04 26.94
CA ARG A 577 -15.82 -34.29 27.66
C ARG A 577 -17.07 -35.02 27.18
N PHE A 578 -17.86 -34.44 26.29
CA PHE A 578 -19.05 -35.10 25.78
C PHE A 578 -19.34 -34.71 24.34
N GLU A 579 -20.22 -35.45 23.68
CA GLU A 579 -20.60 -35.21 22.30
C GLU A 579 -22.07 -35.56 22.09
N LEU A 580 -22.81 -34.67 21.42
CA LEU A 580 -24.17 -34.94 20.98
C LEU A 580 -24.12 -35.49 19.55
N LEU A 581 -24.31 -36.81 19.40
CA LEU A 581 -24.11 -37.52 18.15
C LEU A 581 -25.26 -37.30 17.16
N ASP A 582 -26.48 -37.47 17.66
CA ASP A 582 -27.66 -37.48 16.81
C ASP A 582 -28.91 -37.13 17.62
N LEU A 583 -29.90 -36.56 16.93
CA LEU A 583 -31.25 -36.36 17.40
C LEU A 583 -32.15 -37.21 16.52
N ARG A 584 -32.72 -38.27 17.08
CA ARG A 584 -33.67 -39.13 16.38
C ARG A 584 -35.09 -38.88 16.85
N SER A 585 -35.99 -38.97 15.89
CA SER A 585 -37.43 -38.99 16.10
C SER A 585 -37.97 -40.31 15.58
N PRO A 586 -38.13 -41.33 16.43
CA PRO A 586 -38.75 -42.57 16.02
C PRO A 586 -40.20 -42.29 15.58
N VAL A 587 -40.59 -42.75 14.40
CA VAL A 587 -41.92 -42.51 13.77
C VAL A 587 -43.11 -42.96 14.65
N TRP A 588 -42.85 -43.76 15.67
CA TRP A 588 -43.85 -44.44 16.50
C TRP A 588 -43.95 -43.90 17.94
N ILE A 589 -43.12 -42.91 18.31
CA ILE A 589 -43.05 -42.37 19.67
C ILE A 589 -43.05 -40.84 19.58
N SER A 590 -43.87 -40.16 20.39
CA SER A 590 -43.85 -38.70 20.51
C SER A 590 -42.56 -38.15 21.17
N GLU A 591 -41.66 -39.05 21.58
CA GLU A 591 -40.43 -38.78 22.31
C GLU A 591 -39.26 -38.58 21.33
N LYS A 592 -38.44 -37.56 21.57
CA LYS A 592 -37.20 -37.31 20.82
C LYS A 592 -36.02 -37.84 21.60
N VAL A 593 -35.16 -38.63 20.96
CA VAL A 593 -33.99 -39.25 21.61
C VAL A 593 -32.71 -38.60 21.11
N VAL A 594 -31.93 -38.04 22.03
CA VAL A 594 -30.58 -37.55 21.75
C VAL A 594 -29.56 -38.57 22.22
N TYR A 595 -28.63 -38.91 21.33
CA TYR A 595 -27.48 -39.75 21.67
C TYR A 595 -26.36 -38.88 22.21
N LEU A 596 -26.02 -39.08 23.48
CA LEU A 596 -24.96 -38.38 24.19
C LEU A 596 -23.83 -39.36 24.49
N ARG A 597 -22.63 -39.07 23.99
CA ARG A 597 -21.41 -39.78 24.37
C ARG A 597 -20.69 -38.97 25.44
N ILE A 598 -20.38 -39.57 26.58
CA ILE A 598 -19.59 -38.93 27.64
C ILE A 598 -18.25 -39.65 27.75
N LEU A 599 -17.18 -38.89 27.66
CA LEU A 599 -15.80 -39.36 27.72
C LEU A 599 -15.38 -39.52 29.18
N ASP A 600 -14.50 -40.50 29.41
CA ASP A 600 -13.81 -40.69 30.67
C ASP A 600 -12.98 -39.44 31.02
N PRO A 601 -12.74 -39.18 32.31
CA PRO A 601 -11.98 -38.02 32.75
C PRO A 601 -10.56 -38.01 32.15
N PHE A 602 -10.08 -36.82 31.80
CA PHE A 602 -8.74 -36.64 31.22
C PHE A 602 -7.67 -36.45 32.29
N LYS A 603 -8.04 -35.99 33.50
CA LYS A 603 -7.17 -35.88 34.68
C LYS A 603 -7.71 -36.77 35.80
N GLU A 604 -6.81 -37.28 36.64
CA GLU A 604 -7.18 -38.20 37.74
C GLU A 604 -8.19 -37.61 38.75
N ASN A 605 -8.15 -36.29 38.94
CA ASN A 605 -8.98 -35.58 39.92
C ASN A 605 -10.33 -35.10 39.37
N ASP A 606 -10.63 -35.35 38.08
CA ASP A 606 -11.89 -34.92 37.48
C ASP A 606 -13.09 -35.76 37.95
N THR A 607 -14.30 -35.21 37.74
CA THR A 607 -15.54 -35.93 37.99
C THR A 607 -15.66 -37.17 37.11
N LYS A 608 -15.71 -38.35 37.74
CA LYS A 608 -15.94 -39.63 37.06
C LYS A 608 -17.21 -39.62 36.19
N THR A 609 -17.19 -40.41 35.12
CA THR A 609 -18.28 -40.52 34.13
C THR A 609 -19.65 -40.76 34.76
N ASP A 610 -19.75 -41.73 35.67
CA ASP A 610 -21.02 -42.08 36.31
C ASP A 610 -21.56 -40.96 37.23
N ILE A 611 -20.67 -40.22 37.91
CA ILE A 611 -21.07 -39.10 38.79
C ILE A 611 -21.55 -37.92 37.96
N PHE A 612 -20.85 -37.60 36.87
CA PHE A 612 -21.25 -36.53 35.97
C PHE A 612 -22.60 -36.83 35.30
N PHE A 613 -22.80 -38.09 34.91
CA PHE A 613 -24.08 -38.59 34.42
C PHE A 613 -25.21 -38.40 35.45
N LEU A 614 -24.99 -38.80 36.71
CA LEU A 614 -25.98 -38.62 37.77
C LEU A 614 -26.37 -37.16 37.96
N LYS A 615 -25.42 -36.23 37.85
CA LYS A 615 -25.71 -34.79 37.90
C LYS A 615 -26.62 -34.32 36.76
N ILE A 616 -26.39 -34.80 35.53
CA ILE A 616 -27.29 -34.51 34.40
C ILE A 616 -28.68 -35.07 34.71
N LYS A 617 -28.74 -36.32 35.19
CA LYS A 617 -29.99 -36.99 35.56
C LYS A 617 -30.77 -36.24 36.64
N GLU A 618 -30.12 -35.77 37.70
CA GLU A 618 -30.77 -34.98 38.76
C GLU A 618 -31.44 -33.72 38.22
N HIS A 619 -30.79 -33.02 37.28
CA HIS A 619 -31.35 -31.82 36.68
C HIS A 619 -32.51 -32.12 35.72
N VAL A 620 -32.44 -33.24 35.02
CA VAL A 620 -33.50 -33.79 34.18
C VAL A 620 -34.71 -34.16 35.04
N ASP A 621 -34.52 -34.97 36.08
CA ASP A 621 -35.57 -35.46 36.98
C ASP A 621 -36.24 -34.31 37.77
N ALA A 622 -35.47 -33.26 38.09
CA ALA A 622 -35.99 -32.06 38.77
C ALA A 622 -36.66 -31.04 37.83
N GLU A 623 -36.78 -31.34 36.53
CA GLU A 623 -37.29 -30.43 35.47
C GLU A 623 -36.56 -29.06 35.39
N THR A 624 -35.36 -28.96 35.99
CA THR A 624 -34.53 -27.75 35.95
C THR A 624 -33.70 -27.67 34.66
N PHE A 625 -33.63 -28.77 33.93
CA PHE A 625 -32.95 -28.88 32.65
C PHE A 625 -33.89 -28.45 31.50
N ALA A 626 -34.03 -27.14 31.32
CA ALA A 626 -34.89 -26.57 30.26
C ALA A 626 -34.06 -26.10 29.06
N VAL A 627 -34.34 -26.65 27.88
CA VAL A 627 -33.86 -26.13 26.59
C VAL A 627 -34.93 -25.19 26.03
N CYS A 628 -34.57 -24.08 25.37
CA CYS A 628 -35.50 -23.04 24.91
C CYS A 628 -36.62 -23.50 23.93
N PHE A 629 -36.64 -24.77 23.54
CA PHE A 629 -37.76 -25.42 22.89
C PHE A 629 -38.43 -26.28 23.95
N LYS A 630 -39.60 -25.88 24.47
CA LYS A 630 -40.33 -26.57 25.55
C LYS A 630 -40.39 -28.08 25.30
N GLY A 631 -39.46 -28.81 25.91
CA GLY A 631 -39.52 -30.24 26.04
C GLY A 631 -38.91 -30.62 27.37
N PHE A 632 -39.69 -31.32 28.18
CA PHE A 632 -39.23 -31.85 29.45
C PHE A 632 -38.46 -33.14 29.16
N THR A 633 -37.31 -33.30 29.82
CA THR A 633 -36.49 -34.49 29.64
C THR A 633 -37.12 -35.61 30.48
N LYS A 634 -37.37 -36.78 29.90
CA LYS A 634 -38.17 -37.84 30.53
C LYS A 634 -37.33 -38.96 31.13
N VAL A 635 -36.29 -39.39 30.40
CA VAL A 635 -35.47 -40.54 30.75
C VAL A 635 -34.04 -40.33 30.26
N LEU A 636 -33.07 -40.78 31.07
CA LEU A 636 -31.66 -40.88 30.71
C LEU A 636 -31.13 -42.27 31.05
N GLU A 637 -30.73 -43.04 30.03
CA GLU A 637 -30.28 -44.45 30.13
C GLU A 637 -28.89 -44.68 29.49
N GLU A 638 -28.08 -45.55 30.11
CA GLU A 638 -26.79 -46.02 29.57
C GLU A 638 -27.03 -47.15 28.55
N LYS A 639 -26.46 -47.05 27.35
CA LYS A 639 -26.45 -48.14 26.38
C LYS A 639 -25.21 -49.01 26.62
N ARG A 640 -25.42 -50.31 26.88
CA ARG A 640 -24.32 -51.29 26.85
C ARG A 640 -23.80 -51.41 25.43
N ASP A 641 -22.47 -51.39 25.28
CA ASP A 641 -21.75 -51.41 24.01
C ASP A 641 -22.33 -52.43 23.00
N ALA A 642 -22.80 -51.92 21.86
CA ALA A 642 -22.76 -52.71 20.63
C ALA A 642 -21.35 -52.59 20.07
N VAL A 643 -20.47 -53.49 20.53
CA VAL A 643 -19.28 -53.88 19.78
C VAL A 643 -19.76 -54.34 18.39
N ASP A 644 -19.10 -53.83 17.34
CA ASP A 644 -19.37 -54.07 15.91
C ASP A 644 -20.61 -53.39 15.29
N SER A 645 -20.43 -52.13 14.89
CA SER A 645 -20.92 -51.70 13.56
C SER A 645 -19.98 -50.66 12.96
N ASN A 646 -18.88 -51.18 12.38
CA ASN A 646 -18.35 -50.61 11.14
C ASN A 646 -19.41 -50.80 10.04
N GLU A 647 -20.52 -50.05 10.11
CA GLU A 647 -21.28 -49.73 8.91
C GLU A 647 -20.72 -48.40 8.39
N VAL A 648 -19.87 -48.58 7.40
CA VAL A 648 -19.43 -47.61 6.41
C VAL A 648 -20.49 -46.51 6.20
N TYR A 649 -20.21 -45.31 6.69
CA TYR A 649 -20.90 -44.10 6.24
C TYR A 649 -20.45 -43.80 4.80
N VAL A 650 -21.10 -44.41 3.81
CA VAL A 650 -21.26 -43.80 2.47
C VAL A 650 -22.59 -43.06 2.50
N GLY A 651 -22.51 -41.74 2.40
CA GLY A 651 -23.63 -40.82 2.27
C GLY A 651 -23.10 -39.41 2.02
#